data_AF-A0A1B3W7U0-F1
#
_entry.id   AF-A0A1B3W7U0-F1
#
_cell.length_a   1.000
_cell.length_b   1.000
_cell.length_c   1.000
_cell.angle_alpha   90.00
_cell.angle_beta   90.00
_cell.angle_gamma   90.00
#
_symmetry.space_group_name_H-M   'P 1'
#
loop_
_entity.id
_entity.type
_entity.pdbx_description
1 polymer ?
#
loop_
_entity_poly.entity_id
_entity_poly.type
_entity_poly.pdbx_seq_one_letter_code
_entity_poly.pdbx_strand_id
1 'polypeptide(L)'
;MKSGAKKSGPEDATEAAEIRLLQAHLQKAERRAARALRDAQLAEETKRQILSSTSWKITAPIRRFRALLGAPPPIDANVEVELPPTAADVPAVDLGDSLLPGDLPESMLARTPAEAERTNEVCEILQLDWTMEGLVPPALLARGRATGGAPASTYFGDEVDPPRIAFIGTPDLANELAFEAAISALPEEGWRSQLAAGNFSMLLLEPVWHVGNREWRGSMADGSRRRSGVEEVLEYARERGIPTVLWFRADSSEIEHFGWMAPRVDAVYGVNPDVASKLEERVGRPVAVLPPAIQPALHNPLRSWEQIGAGGFDERVLFDGWLDLMEGADSDPLVRHFKDSRLLVAESEWEFGGVRLNDVPEFKRNAAGCVSGLGKAALARMVAAELFRESPLIPEWRREQMIQRSIACGTIAATSSGRGQQWGSLPLQGRPETLAPRIDALLDDPLARARMRHLAFRELFSSNCLADRLNQIASDVGLNVSFGRKPATVAGLLITMRPELLESCLDRFRADLYPHKELVVVLHGQHFSLSQARSLVRPGEPISVFQFGKQLSLGECLNFAASQTDADYWAKFDDDDLYGPNYLSDIMLYRRATNFSLGGKPAAFIYSEGDQEIRWDPQYASERAWQYRRANRKERIHIAGGTLIGKMEILREVPFSDVRRRGSDTDLLRRADAAGIDFVAFDFFNFALFRSAQQGFHTWNSNMEVYRHRTVSVGHTSQHESVIYV
;
A
#
# COMPACT_ATOMS: atom_id res chain seq x y z
N MET A 1 14.81 21.02 -90.95
CA MET A 1 15.96 20.16 -91.33
C MET A 1 17.02 20.24 -90.24
N LYS A 2 17.65 19.10 -89.93
CA LYS A 2 18.68 18.84 -88.89
C LYS A 2 18.09 18.69 -87.48
N SER A 3 17.62 17.53 -87.03
CA SER A 3 18.29 16.22 -86.86
C SER A 3 19.68 16.34 -86.22
N GLY A 4 19.70 16.46 -84.89
CA GLY A 4 20.91 16.35 -84.07
C GLY A 4 20.70 15.29 -83.01
N ALA A 5 20.83 14.03 -83.40
CA ALA A 5 20.95 12.91 -82.49
C ALA A 5 22.17 13.14 -81.58
N LYS A 6 21.94 13.49 -80.31
CA LYS A 6 22.97 13.35 -79.28
C LYS A 6 23.11 11.86 -79.01
N LYS A 7 24.18 11.29 -79.56
CA LYS A 7 24.74 9.99 -79.17
C LYS A 7 24.82 9.95 -77.64
N SER A 8 24.03 9.08 -77.01
CA SER A 8 24.26 8.60 -75.66
C SER A 8 25.64 7.94 -75.67
N GLY A 9 26.62 8.63 -75.08
CA GLY A 9 28.00 8.17 -75.02
C GLY A 9 28.12 6.89 -74.18
N PRO A 10 29.25 6.17 -74.28
CA PRO A 10 29.53 5.02 -73.43
C PRO A 10 29.46 5.36 -71.93
N GLU A 11 29.63 6.64 -71.56
CA GLU A 11 29.57 7.15 -70.19
C GLU A 11 28.19 7.02 -69.53
N ASP A 12 27.07 7.32 -70.23
CA ASP A 12 25.71 7.17 -69.67
C ASP A 12 25.36 5.71 -69.35
N ALA A 13 25.86 4.78 -70.17
CA ALA A 13 25.69 3.34 -69.93
C ALA A 13 26.54 2.84 -68.76
N THR A 14 27.68 3.51 -68.50
CA THR A 14 28.60 3.18 -67.40
C THR A 14 28.08 3.73 -66.07
N GLU A 15 27.55 4.96 -66.07
CA GLU A 15 26.91 5.58 -64.90
C GLU A 15 25.61 4.86 -64.51
N ALA A 16 24.79 4.47 -65.50
CA ALA A 16 23.61 3.64 -65.26
C ALA A 16 23.96 2.24 -64.72
N ALA A 17 25.13 1.69 -65.08
CA ALA A 17 25.62 0.42 -64.55
C ALA A 17 26.14 0.58 -63.10
N GLU A 18 26.84 1.67 -62.80
CA GLU A 18 27.27 2.02 -61.42
C GLU A 18 26.08 2.26 -60.48
N ILE A 19 25.05 2.98 -60.92
CA ILE A 19 23.83 3.21 -60.13
C ILE A 19 23.14 1.88 -59.82
N ARG A 20 23.03 0.97 -60.80
CA ARG A 20 22.47 -0.39 -60.55
C ARG A 20 23.32 -1.20 -59.59
N LEU A 21 24.64 -1.09 -59.67
CA LEU A 21 25.56 -1.76 -58.74
C LEU A 21 25.40 -1.23 -57.31
N LEU A 22 25.32 0.10 -57.14
CA LEU A 22 25.11 0.74 -55.85
C LEU A 22 23.74 0.41 -55.25
N GLN A 23 22.67 0.36 -56.06
CA GLN A 23 21.34 -0.08 -55.62
C GLN A 23 21.34 -1.55 -55.17
N ALA A 24 22.07 -2.42 -55.88
CA ALA A 24 22.23 -3.82 -55.49
C ALA A 24 23.02 -3.96 -54.18
N HIS A 25 24.05 -3.13 -53.97
CA HIS A 25 24.79 -3.06 -52.71
C HIS A 25 23.93 -2.54 -51.55
N LEU A 26 23.11 -1.51 -51.78
CA LEU A 26 22.19 -0.97 -50.79
C LEU A 26 21.15 -2.01 -50.36
N GLN A 27 20.48 -2.66 -51.32
CA GLN A 27 19.53 -3.74 -51.00
C GLN A 27 20.19 -4.90 -50.24
N LYS A 28 21.46 -5.22 -50.55
CA LYS A 28 22.21 -6.25 -49.82
C LYS A 28 22.55 -5.80 -48.40
N ALA A 29 22.86 -4.51 -48.20
CA ALA A 29 23.09 -3.92 -46.89
C ALA A 29 21.81 -3.86 -46.05
N GLU A 30 20.69 -3.45 -46.63
CA GLU A 30 19.37 -3.43 -45.98
C GLU A 30 18.93 -4.84 -45.56
N ARG A 31 19.10 -5.84 -46.43
CA ARG A 31 18.83 -7.24 -46.09
C ARG A 31 19.72 -7.75 -44.96
N ARG A 32 20.99 -7.32 -44.91
CA ARG A 32 21.91 -7.64 -43.80
C ARG A 32 21.47 -6.95 -42.50
N ALA A 33 21.08 -5.69 -42.55
CA ALA A 33 20.60 -4.93 -41.39
C ALA A 33 19.28 -5.53 -40.84
N ALA A 34 18.33 -5.85 -41.72
CA ALA A 34 17.07 -6.50 -41.33
C ALA A 34 17.28 -7.92 -40.79
N ARG A 35 18.32 -8.62 -41.23
CA ARG A 35 18.72 -9.91 -40.63
C ARG A 35 19.35 -9.71 -39.26
N ALA A 36 20.30 -8.78 -39.13
CA ALA A 36 20.94 -8.46 -37.86
C ALA A 36 19.94 -7.97 -36.80
N LEU A 37 18.93 -7.19 -37.19
CA LEU A 37 17.86 -6.73 -36.30
C LEU A 37 16.99 -7.90 -35.82
N ARG A 38 16.61 -8.82 -36.72
CA ARG A 38 15.89 -10.04 -36.35
C ARG A 38 16.70 -10.95 -35.45
N ASP A 39 17.98 -11.13 -35.74
CA ASP A 39 18.90 -11.92 -34.92
C ASP A 39 19.09 -11.29 -33.54
N ALA A 40 19.14 -9.95 -33.45
CA ALA A 40 19.21 -9.21 -32.18
C ALA A 40 17.91 -9.29 -31.37
N GLN A 41 16.75 -9.20 -32.04
CA GLN A 41 15.44 -9.39 -31.40
C GLN A 41 15.29 -10.81 -30.86
N LEU A 42 15.68 -11.82 -31.65
CA LEU A 42 15.66 -13.22 -31.23
C LEU A 42 16.64 -13.48 -30.07
N ALA A 43 17.82 -12.84 -30.09
CA ALA A 43 18.79 -12.92 -29.00
C ALA A 43 18.25 -12.27 -27.72
N GLU A 44 17.58 -11.12 -27.81
CA GLU A 44 16.98 -10.44 -26.66
C GLU A 44 15.77 -11.21 -26.10
N GLU A 45 14.96 -11.81 -26.96
CA GLU A 45 13.84 -12.68 -26.56
C GLU A 45 14.35 -13.98 -25.89
N THR A 46 15.40 -14.59 -26.44
CA THR A 46 16.08 -15.75 -25.83
C THR A 46 16.72 -15.38 -24.50
N LYS A 47 17.36 -14.21 -24.41
CA LYS A 47 17.91 -13.66 -23.16
C LYS A 47 16.81 -13.45 -22.12
N ARG A 48 15.67 -12.86 -22.48
CA ARG A 48 14.51 -12.71 -21.60
C ARG A 48 13.99 -14.05 -21.11
N GLN A 49 13.80 -15.04 -22.00
CA GLN A 49 13.38 -16.40 -21.63
C GLN A 49 14.37 -17.08 -20.66
N ILE A 50 15.67 -16.90 -20.86
CA ILE A 50 16.72 -17.45 -19.97
C ILE A 50 16.70 -16.73 -18.60
N LEU A 51 16.48 -15.41 -18.59
CA LEU A 51 16.41 -14.62 -17.36
C LEU A 51 15.11 -14.88 -16.57
N SER A 52 13.99 -15.12 -17.26
CA SER A 52 12.67 -15.37 -16.67
C SER A 52 12.40 -16.84 -16.33
N SER A 53 13.25 -17.78 -16.76
CA SER A 53 13.09 -19.19 -16.44
C SER A 53 13.38 -19.50 -14.97
N THR A 54 12.36 -20.01 -14.27
CA THR A 54 12.39 -20.43 -12.86
C THR A 54 12.61 -21.94 -12.68
N SER A 55 12.90 -22.67 -13.76
CA SER A 55 13.06 -24.13 -13.71
C SER A 55 14.27 -24.55 -12.87
N TRP A 56 14.05 -25.38 -11.84
CA TRP A 56 15.11 -25.95 -11.00
C TRP A 56 16.03 -26.95 -11.75
N LYS A 57 15.65 -27.36 -12.96
CA LYS A 57 16.39 -28.33 -13.80
C LYS A 57 17.55 -27.71 -14.61
N ILE A 58 17.85 -26.42 -14.41
CA ILE A 58 18.91 -25.72 -15.15
C ILE A 58 20.30 -26.23 -14.72
N THR A 59 21.05 -26.76 -15.69
CA THR A 59 22.40 -27.32 -15.51
C THR A 59 23.44 -26.23 -15.19
N ALA A 60 24.53 -26.60 -14.52
CA ALA A 60 25.60 -25.67 -14.11
C ALA A 60 26.19 -24.78 -15.25
N PRO A 61 26.34 -25.25 -16.51
CA PRO A 61 26.80 -24.42 -17.61
C PRO A 61 25.85 -23.26 -17.94
N ILE A 62 24.53 -23.50 -17.88
CA ILE A 62 23.51 -22.48 -18.15
C ILE A 62 23.46 -21.45 -17.02
N ARG A 63 23.73 -21.85 -15.75
CA ARG A 63 23.84 -20.92 -14.61
C ARG A 63 25.00 -19.93 -14.77
N ARG A 64 26.16 -20.40 -15.23
CA ARG A 64 27.31 -19.51 -15.53
C ARG A 64 27.01 -18.56 -16.67
N PHE A 65 26.31 -19.03 -17.70
CA PHE A 65 25.88 -18.20 -18.83
C PHE A 65 24.88 -17.11 -18.38
N ARG A 66 24.00 -17.42 -17.42
CA ARG A 66 23.02 -16.49 -16.82
C ARG A 66 23.69 -15.35 -16.04
N ALA A 67 24.72 -15.67 -15.24
CA ALA A 67 25.51 -14.67 -14.51
C ALA A 67 26.28 -13.73 -15.46
N LEU A 68 26.81 -14.26 -16.56
CA LEU A 68 27.51 -13.48 -17.58
C LEU A 68 26.59 -12.50 -18.33
N LEU A 69 25.27 -12.77 -18.36
CA LEU A 69 24.23 -11.93 -18.96
C LEU A 69 23.64 -10.88 -17.99
N GLY A 70 24.21 -10.73 -16.79
CA GLY A 70 23.81 -9.70 -15.81
C GLY A 70 22.64 -10.10 -14.90
N ALA A 71 22.29 -11.39 -14.82
CA ALA A 71 21.38 -11.85 -13.77
C ALA A 71 22.03 -11.62 -12.40
N PRO A 72 21.27 -11.16 -11.38
CA PRO A 72 21.81 -11.07 -10.03
C PRO A 72 22.34 -12.45 -9.60
N PRO A 73 23.44 -12.51 -8.84
CA PRO A 73 23.89 -13.77 -8.29
C PRO A 73 22.73 -14.41 -7.52
N PRO A 74 22.55 -15.75 -7.57
CA PRO A 74 21.63 -16.38 -6.63
C PRO A 74 22.04 -15.93 -5.23
N ILE A 75 21.05 -15.49 -4.44
CA ILE A 75 21.26 -15.11 -3.04
C ILE A 75 21.99 -16.29 -2.40
N ASP A 76 23.24 -16.06 -2.02
CA ASP A 76 23.99 -17.04 -1.27
C ASP A 76 23.25 -17.16 0.06
N ALA A 77 22.58 -18.29 0.28
CA ALA A 77 21.81 -18.56 1.49
C ALA A 77 22.67 -18.57 2.77
N ASN A 78 23.97 -18.30 2.63
CA ASN A 78 24.97 -18.22 3.68
C ASN A 78 25.64 -16.83 3.78
N VAL A 79 25.07 -15.76 3.22
CA VAL A 79 25.40 -14.43 3.74
C VAL A 79 24.69 -14.31 5.08
N GLU A 80 25.40 -14.60 6.17
CA GLU A 80 25.03 -14.10 7.49
C GLU A 80 25.04 -12.57 7.41
N VAL A 81 23.89 -12.00 7.08
CA VAL A 81 23.57 -10.65 7.51
C VAL A 81 23.36 -10.78 9.01
N GLU A 82 24.27 -10.23 9.80
CA GLU A 82 24.04 -10.03 11.23
C GLU A 82 22.75 -9.20 11.37
N LEU A 83 21.64 -9.89 11.60
CA LEU A 83 20.42 -9.26 12.06
C LEU A 83 20.71 -8.73 13.46
N PRO A 84 20.33 -7.48 13.78
CA PRO A 84 20.39 -7.03 15.15
C PRO A 84 19.61 -8.00 16.04
N PRO A 85 20.07 -8.23 17.29
CA PRO A 85 19.46 -9.19 18.19
C PRO A 85 17.94 -8.95 18.29
N THR A 86 17.19 -10.05 18.36
CA THR A 86 15.76 -10.02 18.70
C THR A 86 15.55 -9.23 19.99
N ALA A 87 14.52 -8.39 20.05
CA ALA A 87 14.20 -7.44 21.14
C ALA A 87 14.17 -8.01 22.58
N ALA A 88 14.33 -9.31 22.77
CA ALA A 88 14.35 -9.97 24.07
C ALA A 88 15.69 -9.87 24.83
N ASP A 89 16.79 -9.43 24.21
CA ASP A 89 18.13 -9.38 24.84
C ASP A 89 18.82 -8.00 24.76
N VAL A 90 18.10 -6.92 24.42
CA VAL A 90 18.66 -5.56 24.35
C VAL A 90 18.49 -4.88 25.71
N PRO A 91 19.56 -4.41 26.38
CA PRO A 91 19.43 -3.69 27.65
C PRO A 91 18.58 -2.43 27.44
N ALA A 92 17.64 -2.19 28.37
CA ALA A 92 16.81 -0.98 28.35
C ALA A 92 17.69 0.27 28.32
N VAL A 93 17.43 1.16 27.36
CA VAL A 93 18.13 2.43 27.25
C VAL A 93 17.61 3.37 28.34
N ASP A 94 18.51 4.04 29.06
CA ASP A 94 18.11 5.08 30.02
C ASP A 94 17.59 6.31 29.25
N LEU A 95 16.26 6.44 29.22
CA LEU A 95 15.56 7.54 28.56
C LEU A 95 15.31 8.73 29.51
N GLY A 96 15.80 8.67 30.75
CA GLY A 96 15.57 9.68 31.78
C GLY A 96 14.09 9.95 32.01
N ASP A 97 13.69 11.21 32.01
CA ASP A 97 12.30 11.64 32.23
C ASP A 97 11.41 11.59 30.96
N SER A 98 11.91 11.01 29.86
CA SER A 98 11.16 10.94 28.59
C SER A 98 9.88 10.10 28.70
N LEU A 99 8.86 10.46 27.92
CA LEU A 99 7.63 9.68 27.73
C LEU A 99 7.72 8.68 26.58
N LEU A 100 8.87 8.55 25.92
CA LEU A 100 9.10 7.41 25.02
C LEU A 100 8.97 6.09 25.79
N PRO A 101 8.43 5.02 25.18
CA PRO A 101 8.32 3.73 25.85
C PRO A 101 9.68 3.18 26.31
N GLY A 102 9.72 2.65 27.55
CA GLY A 102 10.97 2.19 28.17
C GLY A 102 11.51 0.87 27.63
N ASP A 103 10.69 0.11 26.90
CA ASP A 103 11.02 -1.12 26.19
C ASP A 103 11.35 -0.88 24.70
N LEU A 104 11.58 0.38 24.31
CA LEU A 104 11.99 0.75 22.97
C LEU A 104 13.33 0.09 22.60
N PRO A 105 13.42 -0.67 21.49
CA PRO A 105 14.68 -1.23 21.04
C PRO A 105 15.70 -0.13 20.74
N GLU A 106 16.96 -0.32 21.13
CA GLU A 106 18.05 0.64 20.86
C GLU A 106 18.16 0.98 19.37
N SER A 107 17.86 0.03 18.48
CA SER A 107 17.83 0.25 17.02
C SER A 107 16.79 1.28 16.55
N MET A 108 15.76 1.58 17.35
CA MET A 108 14.77 2.62 17.05
C MET A 108 15.18 4.00 17.57
N LEU A 109 16.27 4.11 18.32
CA LEU A 109 16.82 5.38 18.79
C LEU A 109 17.97 5.83 17.88
N ALA A 110 17.84 7.03 17.33
CA ALA A 110 18.97 7.73 16.71
C ALA A 110 19.90 8.27 17.79
N ARG A 111 19.32 8.89 18.83
CA ARG A 111 19.99 9.51 19.98
C ARG A 111 19.06 9.47 21.17
N THR A 112 19.62 9.53 22.38
CA THR A 112 18.80 9.82 23.56
C THR A 112 18.31 11.27 23.52
N PRO A 113 17.16 11.59 24.14
CA PRO A 113 16.68 12.97 24.24
C PRO A 113 17.72 13.93 24.86
N ALA A 114 18.48 13.44 25.86
CA ALA A 114 19.54 14.20 26.53
C ALA A 114 20.77 14.49 25.65
N GLU A 115 21.04 13.63 24.67
CA GLU A 115 22.09 13.87 23.67
C GLU A 115 21.61 14.84 22.60
N ALA A 116 20.39 14.65 22.09
CA ALA A 116 19.79 15.51 21.08
C ALA A 116 19.79 16.98 21.53
N GLU A 117 19.40 17.27 22.78
CA GLU A 117 19.30 18.65 23.30
C GLU A 117 20.65 19.41 23.37
N ARG A 118 21.79 18.71 23.30
CA ARG A 118 23.13 19.31 23.42
C ARG A 118 23.77 19.66 22.08
N THR A 119 23.11 19.33 20.97
CA THR A 119 23.67 19.49 19.62
C THR A 119 22.82 20.44 18.79
N ASN A 120 23.46 21.19 17.89
CA ASN A 120 22.76 22.05 16.92
C ASN A 120 22.49 21.31 15.58
N GLU A 121 22.68 19.99 15.57
CA GLU A 121 22.30 19.12 14.46
C GLU A 121 20.79 18.88 14.49
N VAL A 122 20.22 18.38 13.38
CA VAL A 122 18.80 18.03 13.30
C VAL A 122 18.42 17.16 14.50
N CYS A 123 17.31 17.49 15.14
CA CYS A 123 16.85 16.86 16.37
C CYS A 123 16.29 15.45 16.12
N GLU A 124 17.13 14.50 15.72
CA GLU A 124 16.74 13.10 15.50
C GLU A 124 16.83 12.32 16.82
N ILE A 125 15.68 11.94 17.39
CA ILE A 125 15.60 11.08 18.58
C ILE A 125 15.17 9.67 18.16
N LEU A 126 14.07 9.55 17.41
CA LEU A 126 13.62 8.28 16.84
C LEU A 126 14.12 8.09 15.40
N GLN A 127 14.55 6.87 15.06
CA GLN A 127 14.83 6.46 13.69
C GLN A 127 13.96 5.26 13.34
N LEU A 128 12.80 5.52 12.73
CA LEU A 128 11.77 4.49 12.50
C LEU A 128 11.74 3.96 11.06
N ASP A 129 12.43 4.61 10.12
CA ASP A 129 12.38 4.28 8.69
C ASP A 129 12.69 2.81 8.40
N TRP A 130 13.67 2.24 9.10
CA TRP A 130 14.07 0.84 8.90
C TRP A 130 13.00 -0.15 9.36
N THR A 131 12.10 0.24 10.28
CA THR A 131 10.98 -0.60 10.71
C THR A 131 9.95 -0.80 9.60
N MET A 132 10.01 0.02 8.55
CA MET A 132 9.18 -0.13 7.35
C MET A 132 9.72 -1.20 6.40
N GLU A 133 10.79 -1.92 6.76
CA GLU A 133 11.34 -3.01 5.96
C GLU A 133 10.35 -4.15 5.75
N GLY A 134 10.10 -4.48 4.47
CA GLY A 134 9.08 -5.43 4.04
C GLY A 134 7.69 -4.81 3.86
N LEU A 135 7.38 -3.71 4.55
CA LEU A 135 6.14 -2.95 4.36
C LEU A 135 6.18 -2.05 3.12
N VAL A 136 7.37 -1.55 2.77
CA VAL A 136 7.61 -0.71 1.59
C VAL A 136 8.74 -1.29 0.71
N PRO A 137 8.89 -0.87 -0.56
CA PRO A 137 9.95 -1.39 -1.41
C PRO A 137 11.34 -1.07 -0.84
N PRO A 138 12.33 -1.98 -0.95
CA PRO A 138 13.69 -1.74 -0.50
C PRO A 138 14.33 -0.46 -1.08
N ALA A 139 14.00 -0.12 -2.34
CA ALA A 139 14.49 1.08 -3.00
C ALA A 139 14.07 2.37 -2.28
N LEU A 140 12.93 2.38 -1.60
CA LEU A 140 12.45 3.53 -0.83
C LEU A 140 13.20 3.67 0.49
N LEU A 141 13.47 2.56 1.20
CA LEU A 141 14.26 2.54 2.44
C LEU A 141 15.69 3.03 2.19
N ALA A 142 16.28 2.63 1.08
CA ALA A 142 17.61 3.09 0.68
C ALA A 142 17.65 4.62 0.44
N ARG A 143 16.53 5.26 0.06
CA ARG A 143 16.41 6.71 -0.10
C ARG A 143 16.16 7.45 1.20
N GLY A 144 15.33 6.90 2.11
CA GLY A 144 15.13 7.51 3.43
C GLY A 144 16.46 7.69 4.19
N ARG A 145 17.45 6.85 3.87
CA ARG A 145 18.82 6.93 4.40
C ARG A 145 19.79 7.77 3.55
N ALA A 146 19.41 8.22 2.36
CA ALA A 146 20.27 8.91 1.41
C ALA A 146 19.65 10.24 0.97
N THR A 147 20.24 11.35 1.41
CA THR A 147 19.88 12.69 0.95
C THR A 147 20.29 12.88 -0.52
N GLY A 148 19.32 12.81 -1.45
CA GLY A 148 19.49 13.31 -2.82
C GLY A 148 19.71 12.30 -3.95
N GLY A 149 18.97 11.20 -4.00
CA GLY A 149 18.93 10.29 -5.17
C GLY A 149 17.88 10.67 -6.24
N ALA A 150 18.18 10.41 -7.51
CA ALA A 150 17.22 10.53 -8.62
C ALA A 150 15.97 9.63 -8.44
N PRO A 151 14.80 9.98 -9.00
CA PRO A 151 13.61 9.15 -8.89
C PRO A 151 13.77 7.86 -9.69
N ALA A 152 13.96 6.72 -9.02
CA ALA A 152 13.67 5.42 -9.59
C ALA A 152 12.18 5.08 -9.37
N SER A 153 11.54 4.42 -10.33
CA SER A 153 10.13 4.02 -10.20
C SER A 153 9.96 3.00 -9.06
N THR A 154 8.92 3.19 -8.24
CA THR A 154 8.49 2.26 -7.17
C THR A 154 7.17 1.59 -7.54
N TYR A 155 6.89 1.46 -8.84
CA TYR A 155 5.59 1.02 -9.34
C TYR A 155 5.17 -0.31 -8.71
N PHE A 156 4.04 -0.29 -8.01
CA PHE A 156 3.49 -1.44 -7.30
C PHE A 156 2.44 -2.19 -8.10
N GLY A 157 2.05 -1.73 -9.29
CA GLY A 157 1.05 -2.40 -10.09
C GLY A 157 1.56 -3.68 -10.78
N ASP A 158 0.63 -4.45 -11.32
CA ASP A 158 0.89 -5.74 -11.97
C ASP A 158 1.27 -5.58 -13.46
N GLU A 159 1.35 -4.36 -14.00
CA GLU A 159 1.62 -4.11 -15.43
C GLU A 159 3.11 -4.12 -15.79
N VAL A 160 3.42 -4.68 -16.96
CA VAL A 160 4.79 -4.84 -17.49
C VAL A 160 5.34 -3.53 -18.11
N ASP A 161 4.48 -2.60 -18.49
CA ASP A 161 4.84 -1.25 -18.96
C ASP A 161 3.83 -0.22 -18.41
N PRO A 162 4.06 0.31 -17.20
CA PRO A 162 3.11 1.21 -16.55
C PRO A 162 2.97 2.54 -17.31
N PRO A 163 1.81 3.23 -17.20
CA PRO A 163 1.65 4.57 -17.76
C PRO A 163 2.75 5.50 -17.26
N ARG A 164 3.30 6.31 -18.18
CA ARG A 164 4.41 7.23 -17.88
C ARG A 164 3.88 8.65 -17.72
N ILE A 165 4.23 9.30 -16.62
CA ILE A 165 3.84 10.68 -16.36
C ILE A 165 5.11 11.53 -16.32
N ALA A 166 5.19 12.54 -17.17
CA ALA A 166 6.16 13.60 -17.01
C ALA A 166 5.68 14.52 -15.88
N PHE A 167 6.57 14.91 -14.98
CA PHE A 167 6.17 15.60 -13.75
C PHE A 167 7.06 16.80 -13.43
N ILE A 168 6.46 17.91 -13.01
CA ILE A 168 7.15 19.04 -12.39
C ILE A 168 6.40 19.41 -11.12
N GLY A 169 7.06 19.27 -9.97
CA GLY A 169 6.42 19.44 -8.66
C GLY A 169 7.32 18.98 -7.51
N THR A 170 6.73 18.77 -6.34
CA THR A 170 7.47 18.33 -5.15
C THR A 170 8.01 16.90 -5.30
N PRO A 171 9.22 16.61 -4.78
CA PRO A 171 9.73 15.24 -4.71
C PRO A 171 8.81 14.29 -3.94
N ASP A 172 8.13 14.79 -2.90
CA ASP A 172 7.19 14.01 -2.10
C ASP A 172 6.04 13.47 -2.95
N LEU A 173 5.33 14.34 -3.68
CA LEU A 173 4.24 13.91 -4.55
C LEU A 173 4.77 12.98 -5.65
N ALA A 174 5.92 13.27 -6.25
CA ALA A 174 6.52 12.41 -7.26
C ALA A 174 6.78 10.99 -6.73
N ASN A 175 7.32 10.87 -5.51
CA ASN A 175 7.59 9.59 -4.86
C ASN A 175 6.30 8.84 -4.52
N GLU A 176 5.24 9.53 -4.09
CA GLU A 176 3.94 8.90 -3.82
C GLU A 176 3.20 8.44 -5.08
N LEU A 177 3.30 9.20 -6.17
CA LEU A 177 2.72 8.83 -7.47
C LEU A 177 3.50 7.71 -8.16
N ALA A 178 4.79 7.53 -7.83
CA ALA A 178 5.65 6.50 -8.42
C ALA A 178 5.23 5.06 -8.13
N PHE A 179 4.31 4.87 -7.18
CA PHE A 179 3.68 3.59 -6.91
C PHE A 179 2.59 3.23 -7.93
N GLU A 180 1.97 4.23 -8.56
CA GLU A 180 0.83 4.06 -9.48
C GLU A 180 1.22 4.22 -10.94
N ALA A 181 2.36 4.87 -11.22
CA ALA A 181 2.83 5.19 -12.56
C ALA A 181 4.36 5.27 -12.61
N ALA A 182 4.91 5.19 -13.82
CA ALA A 182 6.31 5.53 -14.06
C ALA A 182 6.47 7.06 -14.13
N ILE A 183 6.79 7.65 -12.98
CA ILE A 183 7.01 9.10 -12.85
C ILE A 183 8.40 9.48 -13.36
N SER A 184 8.44 10.48 -14.23
CA SER A 184 9.68 11.10 -14.72
C SER A 184 9.66 12.58 -14.35
N ALA A 185 10.35 12.93 -13.27
CA ALA A 185 10.58 14.33 -12.93
C ALA A 185 11.37 15.00 -14.06
N LEU A 186 10.88 16.12 -14.57
CA LEU A 186 11.56 16.86 -15.63
C LEU A 186 12.56 17.84 -15.01
N PRO A 187 13.85 17.72 -15.31
CA PRO A 187 14.86 18.67 -14.85
C PRO A 187 14.74 20.01 -15.57
N GLU A 188 15.20 21.10 -14.94
CA GLU A 188 15.21 22.43 -15.59
C GLU A 188 16.10 22.44 -16.85
N GLU A 189 17.22 21.72 -16.81
CA GLU A 189 18.09 21.50 -17.97
C GLU A 189 17.79 20.15 -18.63
N GLY A 190 17.56 20.13 -19.94
CA GLY A 190 17.36 18.88 -20.68
C GLY A 190 15.95 18.31 -20.64
N TRP A 191 14.96 19.02 -20.06
CA TRP A 191 13.55 18.60 -20.13
C TRP A 191 13.09 18.29 -21.56
N ARG A 192 13.58 19.04 -22.56
CA ARG A 192 13.15 18.91 -23.96
C ARG A 192 13.56 17.56 -24.55
N SER A 193 14.78 17.10 -24.28
CA SER A 193 15.24 15.79 -24.75
C SER A 193 14.53 14.66 -24.00
N GLN A 194 14.28 14.83 -22.70
CA GLN A 194 13.53 13.85 -21.90
C GLN A 194 12.08 13.71 -22.37
N LEU A 195 11.35 14.82 -22.56
CA LEU A 195 10.02 14.81 -23.17
C LEU A 195 10.03 14.30 -24.61
N ALA A 196 11.08 14.57 -25.38
CA ALA A 196 11.19 14.09 -26.76
C ALA A 196 11.29 12.57 -26.86
N ALA A 197 12.03 11.96 -25.92
CA ALA A 197 12.38 10.54 -25.92
C ALA A 197 11.35 9.67 -25.17
N GLY A 198 10.57 10.26 -24.26
CA GLY A 198 9.59 9.53 -23.45
C GLY A 198 8.23 9.41 -24.12
N ASN A 199 7.64 8.22 -24.04
CA ASN A 199 6.23 7.98 -24.39
C ASN A 199 5.34 8.32 -23.18
N PHE A 200 5.07 9.61 -22.96
CA PHE A 200 4.31 10.08 -21.80
C PHE A 200 2.81 10.13 -22.07
N SER A 201 2.01 9.62 -21.14
CA SER A 201 0.55 9.70 -21.17
C SER A 201 0.05 11.11 -20.85
N MET A 202 0.79 11.85 -20.01
CA MET A 202 0.50 13.25 -19.67
C MET A 202 1.73 13.94 -19.06
N LEU A 203 1.68 15.28 -19.03
CA LEU A 203 2.51 16.15 -18.21
C LEU A 203 1.67 16.66 -17.03
N LEU A 204 2.05 16.30 -15.81
CA LEU A 204 1.42 16.75 -14.57
C LEU A 204 2.28 17.82 -13.90
N LEU A 205 1.67 18.95 -13.56
CA LEU A 205 2.29 20.08 -12.88
C LEU A 205 1.66 20.29 -11.49
N GLU A 206 2.51 20.45 -10.48
CA GLU A 206 2.15 20.92 -9.15
C GLU A 206 2.80 22.30 -8.93
N PRO A 207 2.03 23.35 -8.60
CA PRO A 207 2.59 24.66 -8.30
C PRO A 207 3.59 24.60 -7.14
N VAL A 208 4.84 24.98 -7.42
CA VAL A 208 5.91 25.03 -6.41
C VAL A 208 6.81 26.24 -6.64
N TRP A 209 7.31 26.81 -5.55
CA TRP A 209 8.33 27.86 -5.61
C TRP A 209 9.69 27.34 -6.10
N HIS A 210 9.98 26.06 -5.87
CA HIS A 210 11.15 25.34 -6.39
C HIS A 210 10.93 23.83 -6.28
N VAL A 211 11.67 23.07 -7.07
CA VAL A 211 11.70 21.60 -7.05
C VAL A 211 12.98 21.13 -6.37
N GLY A 212 12.87 20.26 -5.36
CA GLY A 212 13.98 19.56 -4.71
C GLY A 212 15.20 20.45 -4.41
N ASN A 213 16.36 20.12 -5.00
CA ASN A 213 17.64 20.86 -4.90
C ASN A 213 17.63 22.23 -5.63
N ARG A 214 16.52 22.97 -5.56
CA ARG A 214 16.31 24.31 -6.13
C ARG A 214 16.27 24.36 -7.66
N GLU A 215 15.89 23.27 -8.31
CA GLU A 215 15.53 23.31 -9.73
C GLU A 215 14.21 24.07 -9.91
N TRP A 216 13.99 24.63 -11.11
CA TRP A 216 12.77 25.39 -11.44
C TRP A 216 12.51 26.57 -10.48
N ARG A 217 13.56 27.09 -9.82
CA ARG A 217 13.41 28.06 -8.73
C ARG A 217 12.78 29.36 -9.22
N GLY A 218 11.58 29.63 -8.70
CA GLY A 218 10.74 30.76 -9.06
C GLY A 218 10.24 30.71 -10.52
N SER A 219 10.52 29.64 -11.26
CA SER A 219 10.17 29.54 -12.69
C SER A 219 8.66 29.39 -12.91
N MET A 220 7.93 28.85 -11.92
CA MET A 220 6.47 28.77 -11.97
C MET A 220 5.76 30.06 -11.51
N ALA A 221 6.46 30.97 -10.82
CA ALA A 221 5.84 32.17 -10.27
C ALA A 221 5.67 33.27 -11.34
N ASP A 222 4.55 33.99 -11.29
CA ASP A 222 4.26 35.09 -12.20
C ASP A 222 5.28 36.23 -12.05
N GLY A 223 5.59 36.93 -13.14
CA GLY A 223 6.60 37.98 -13.18
C GLY A 223 8.07 37.51 -13.07
N SER A 224 8.31 36.20 -12.92
CA SER A 224 9.66 35.64 -12.91
C SER A 224 10.33 35.74 -14.28
N ARG A 225 11.61 36.16 -14.32
CA ARG A 225 12.42 36.14 -15.56
C ARG A 225 12.66 34.73 -16.09
N ARG A 226 12.47 33.70 -15.27
CA ARG A 226 12.62 32.28 -15.63
C ARG A 226 11.31 31.61 -16.05
N ARG A 227 10.20 32.37 -16.06
CA ARG A 227 8.87 31.89 -16.45
C ARG A 227 8.84 31.29 -17.86
N SER A 228 9.64 31.81 -18.78
CA SER A 228 9.71 31.32 -20.15
C SER A 228 10.03 29.82 -20.23
N GLY A 229 10.81 29.28 -19.28
CA GLY A 229 11.14 27.86 -19.26
C GLY A 229 9.91 26.96 -19.11
N VAL A 230 8.96 27.31 -18.23
CA VAL A 230 7.72 26.53 -18.05
C VAL A 230 6.78 26.73 -19.25
N GLU A 231 6.73 27.93 -19.82
CA GLU A 231 5.95 28.20 -21.04
C GLU A 231 6.44 27.34 -22.21
N GLU A 232 7.75 27.25 -22.41
CA GLU A 232 8.35 26.40 -23.44
C GLU A 232 8.03 24.91 -23.25
N VAL A 233 8.02 24.42 -21.99
CA VAL A 233 7.61 23.03 -21.69
C VAL A 233 6.16 22.78 -22.11
N LEU A 234 5.25 23.68 -21.73
CA LEU A 234 3.82 23.54 -22.04
C LEU A 234 3.55 23.61 -23.55
N GLU A 235 4.21 24.53 -24.25
CA GLU A 235 4.12 24.66 -25.70
C GLU A 235 4.63 23.39 -26.40
N TYR A 236 5.78 22.88 -25.96
CA TYR A 236 6.34 21.66 -26.52
C TYR A 236 5.50 20.41 -26.25
N ALA A 237 4.91 20.29 -25.04
CA ALA A 237 3.99 19.20 -24.71
C ALA A 237 2.76 19.23 -25.64
N ARG A 238 2.20 20.43 -25.88
CA ARG A 238 1.09 20.64 -26.81
C ARG A 238 1.46 20.27 -28.25
N GLU A 239 2.63 20.67 -28.73
CA GLU A 239 3.15 20.30 -30.06
C GLU A 239 3.28 18.78 -30.24
N ARG A 240 3.56 18.06 -29.16
CA ARG A 240 3.67 16.59 -29.13
C ARG A 240 2.35 15.87 -28.88
N GLY A 241 1.26 16.59 -28.64
CA GLY A 241 -0.04 16.01 -28.28
C GLY A 241 -0.06 15.34 -26.92
N ILE A 242 0.82 15.75 -25.99
CA ILE A 242 0.85 15.26 -24.61
C ILE A 242 -0.11 16.14 -23.79
N PRO A 243 -1.18 15.58 -23.19
CA PRO A 243 -2.08 16.34 -22.33
C PRO A 243 -1.35 16.95 -21.15
N THR A 244 -1.65 18.21 -20.86
CA THR A 244 -1.06 19.00 -19.78
C THR A 244 -2.08 19.21 -18.66
N VAL A 245 -1.69 18.90 -17.44
CA VAL A 245 -2.57 18.91 -16.26
C VAL A 245 -1.94 19.71 -15.14
N LEU A 246 -2.69 20.67 -14.59
CA LEU A 246 -2.30 21.43 -13.41
C LEU A 246 -3.10 20.94 -12.19
N TRP A 247 -2.43 20.31 -11.22
CA TRP A 247 -3.02 20.03 -9.91
C TRP A 247 -2.59 21.08 -8.90
N PHE A 248 -3.47 22.04 -8.64
CA PHE A 248 -3.18 23.19 -7.77
C PHE A 248 -3.26 22.81 -6.29
N ARG A 249 -2.17 22.26 -5.75
CA ARG A 249 -2.00 21.85 -4.34
C ARG A 249 -1.37 22.96 -3.49
N ALA A 250 -2.06 24.08 -3.41
CA ALA A 250 -1.65 25.22 -2.60
C ALA A 250 -2.87 26.00 -2.13
N ASP A 251 -2.69 26.86 -1.14
CA ASP A 251 -3.77 27.75 -0.68
C ASP A 251 -4.13 28.76 -1.76
N SER A 252 -5.34 29.30 -1.69
CA SER A 252 -5.85 30.20 -2.71
C SER A 252 -5.11 31.54 -2.80
N SER A 253 -4.37 31.94 -1.76
CA SER A 253 -3.44 33.07 -1.83
C SER A 253 -2.38 32.88 -2.91
N GLU A 254 -1.94 31.64 -3.14
CA GLU A 254 -0.88 31.34 -4.12
C GLU A 254 -1.37 31.44 -5.57
N ILE A 255 -2.68 31.62 -5.81
CA ILE A 255 -3.25 31.78 -7.16
C ILE A 255 -2.70 33.04 -7.83
N GLU A 256 -2.39 34.09 -7.06
CA GLU A 256 -1.77 35.30 -7.62
C GLU A 256 -0.42 35.01 -8.27
N HIS A 257 0.33 34.07 -7.71
CA HIS A 257 1.66 33.68 -8.19
C HIS A 257 1.60 32.61 -9.29
N PHE A 258 0.77 31.57 -9.15
CA PHE A 258 0.86 30.39 -10.02
C PHE A 258 -0.32 30.24 -10.99
N GLY A 259 -1.43 30.91 -10.76
CA GLY A 259 -2.65 30.69 -11.54
C GLY A 259 -2.56 31.11 -13.01
N TRP A 260 -1.47 31.75 -13.45
CA TRP A 260 -1.25 32.09 -14.86
C TRP A 260 -1.09 30.84 -15.74
N MET A 261 -0.72 29.70 -15.15
CA MET A 261 -0.61 28.41 -15.82
C MET A 261 -1.99 27.81 -16.15
N ALA A 262 -3.01 28.08 -15.32
CA ALA A 262 -4.34 27.48 -15.44
C ALA A 262 -5.00 27.63 -16.83
N PRO A 263 -4.96 28.81 -17.50
CA PRO A 263 -5.51 28.95 -18.86
C PRO A 263 -4.63 28.35 -19.96
N ARG A 264 -3.43 27.83 -19.64
CA ARG A 264 -2.45 27.31 -20.62
C ARG A 264 -2.37 25.79 -20.67
N VAL A 265 -2.99 25.12 -19.71
CA VAL A 265 -3.06 23.65 -19.60
C VAL A 265 -4.40 23.11 -20.08
N ASP A 266 -4.44 21.84 -20.46
CA ASP A 266 -5.65 21.17 -20.95
C ASP A 266 -6.66 20.93 -19.81
N ALA A 267 -6.18 20.53 -18.64
CA ALA A 267 -6.98 20.37 -17.43
C ALA A 267 -6.36 21.07 -16.22
N VAL A 268 -7.22 21.63 -15.37
CA VAL A 268 -6.84 22.27 -14.11
C VAL A 268 -7.74 21.74 -12.99
N TYR A 269 -7.13 21.50 -11.83
CA TYR A 269 -7.80 21.02 -10.64
C TYR A 269 -7.40 21.85 -9.43
N GLY A 270 -8.38 22.22 -8.59
CA GLY A 270 -8.13 22.82 -7.28
C GLY A 270 -8.07 21.75 -6.19
N VAL A 271 -7.17 21.89 -5.21
CA VAL A 271 -7.07 20.94 -4.09
C VAL A 271 -8.29 20.97 -3.16
N ASN A 272 -9.05 22.05 -3.15
CA ASN A 272 -10.29 22.18 -2.38
C ASN A 272 -11.29 23.08 -3.15
N PRO A 273 -12.55 23.19 -2.68
CA PRO A 273 -13.56 24.01 -3.35
C PRO A 273 -13.20 25.50 -3.48
N ASP A 274 -12.51 26.09 -2.50
CA ASP A 274 -12.10 27.51 -2.54
C ASP A 274 -11.09 27.77 -3.67
N VAL A 275 -10.08 26.92 -3.78
CA VAL A 275 -9.07 26.98 -4.85
C VAL A 275 -9.71 26.73 -6.21
N ALA A 276 -10.58 25.72 -6.33
CA ALA A 276 -11.27 25.42 -7.59
C ALA A 276 -12.13 26.59 -8.07
N SER A 277 -12.94 27.19 -7.18
CA SER A 277 -13.78 28.35 -7.49
C SER A 277 -12.97 29.54 -8.00
N LYS A 278 -11.86 29.87 -7.32
CA LYS A 278 -11.00 31.00 -7.72
C LYS A 278 -10.23 30.75 -9.02
N LEU A 279 -9.86 29.50 -9.30
CA LEU A 279 -9.28 29.13 -10.58
C LEU A 279 -10.32 29.21 -11.70
N GLU A 280 -11.57 28.78 -11.46
CA GLU A 280 -12.70 28.89 -12.40
C GLU A 280 -12.95 30.33 -12.85
N GLU A 281 -12.96 31.28 -11.91
CA GLU A 281 -13.05 32.72 -12.23
C GLU A 281 -11.96 33.18 -13.19
N ARG A 282 -10.75 32.61 -13.08
CA ARG A 282 -9.59 32.97 -13.91
C ARG A 282 -9.59 32.30 -15.28
N VAL A 283 -10.06 31.05 -15.39
CA VAL A 283 -10.06 30.30 -16.65
C VAL A 283 -11.37 30.45 -17.44
N GLY A 284 -12.45 30.91 -16.81
CA GLY A 284 -13.76 31.08 -17.46
C GLY A 284 -14.46 29.76 -17.82
N ARG A 285 -14.09 28.65 -17.16
CA ARG A 285 -14.67 27.31 -17.33
C ARG A 285 -14.66 26.56 -16.00
N PRO A 286 -15.57 25.60 -15.79
CA PRO A 286 -15.61 24.80 -14.56
C PRO A 286 -14.25 24.17 -14.25
N VAL A 287 -13.85 24.25 -12.98
CA VAL A 287 -12.62 23.63 -12.45
C VAL A 287 -13.03 22.56 -11.44
N ALA A 288 -12.60 21.32 -11.67
CA ALA A 288 -12.91 20.22 -10.76
C ALA A 288 -12.06 20.29 -9.49
N VAL A 289 -12.61 19.78 -8.38
CA VAL A 289 -11.88 19.60 -7.13
C VAL A 289 -11.16 18.25 -7.18
N LEU A 290 -9.86 18.26 -6.92
CA LEU A 290 -9.04 17.06 -6.78
C LEU A 290 -8.43 17.07 -5.37
N PRO A 291 -9.13 16.51 -4.37
CA PRO A 291 -8.78 16.68 -2.97
C PRO A 291 -7.54 15.87 -2.59
N PRO A 292 -6.93 16.16 -1.42
CA PRO A 292 -5.86 15.33 -0.88
C PRO A 292 -6.24 13.85 -0.89
N ALA A 293 -5.23 13.01 -1.07
CA ALA A 293 -5.37 11.56 -1.11
C ALA A 293 -4.16 10.91 -0.47
N ILE A 294 -4.34 9.65 -0.06
CA ILE A 294 -3.28 8.82 0.50
C ILE A 294 -2.59 8.00 -0.59
N GLN A 295 -1.34 7.64 -0.31
CA GLN A 295 -0.67 6.51 -0.97
C GLN A 295 -0.78 5.26 -0.08
N PRO A 296 -1.69 4.31 -0.38
CA PRO A 296 -1.92 3.11 0.44
C PRO A 296 -0.68 2.31 0.77
N ALA A 297 0.31 2.27 -0.11
CA ALA A 297 1.49 1.47 0.14
C ALA A 297 2.44 2.09 1.18
N LEU A 298 2.32 3.41 1.41
CA LEU A 298 3.04 4.12 2.48
C LEU A 298 2.18 4.27 3.73
N HIS A 299 0.88 4.47 3.56
CA HIS A 299 -0.07 4.77 4.63
C HIS A 299 -1.11 3.66 4.69
N ASN A 300 -0.92 2.71 5.59
CA ASN A 300 -1.79 1.56 5.82
C ASN A 300 -1.56 1.05 7.25
N PRO A 301 -2.48 0.25 7.82
CA PRO A 301 -2.38 -0.15 9.22
C PRO A 301 -1.43 -1.33 9.46
N LEU A 302 -0.85 -1.94 8.40
CA LEU A 302 0.03 -3.10 8.58
C LEU A 302 1.31 -2.68 9.31
N ARG A 303 1.64 -3.43 10.36
CA ARG A 303 2.81 -3.23 11.21
C ARG A 303 3.84 -4.32 11.02
N SER A 304 5.12 -3.94 11.10
CA SER A 304 6.21 -4.91 11.18
C SER A 304 6.26 -5.53 12.58
N TRP A 305 7.00 -6.63 12.74
CA TRP A 305 7.21 -7.22 14.06
C TRP A 305 7.89 -6.25 15.02
N GLU A 306 8.85 -5.46 14.54
CA GLU A 306 9.57 -4.49 15.35
C GLU A 306 8.63 -3.40 15.88
N GLN A 307 7.69 -2.93 15.06
CA GLN A 307 6.67 -1.97 15.48
C GLN A 307 5.66 -2.54 16.49
N ILE A 308 5.34 -3.83 16.40
CA ILE A 308 4.44 -4.52 17.34
C ILE A 308 5.17 -4.80 18.67
N GLY A 309 6.45 -5.17 18.59
CA GLY A 309 7.27 -5.51 19.75
C GLY A 309 7.71 -4.29 20.57
N ALA A 310 7.75 -3.10 19.98
CA ALA A 310 7.94 -1.84 20.70
C ALA A 310 6.63 -1.46 21.40
N GLY A 311 6.43 -2.00 22.61
CA GLY A 311 5.23 -1.80 23.41
C GLY A 311 5.02 -0.34 23.84
N GLY A 312 3.86 -0.06 24.44
CA GLY A 312 3.58 1.22 25.08
C GLY A 312 3.34 2.41 24.15
N PHE A 313 3.50 2.27 22.83
CA PHE A 313 3.08 3.29 21.84
C PHE A 313 1.56 3.31 21.63
N ASP A 314 0.88 2.16 21.76
CA ASP A 314 -0.55 1.99 21.50
C ASP A 314 -1.47 2.59 22.58
N GLU A 315 -0.86 3.27 23.55
CA GLU A 315 -1.48 4.11 24.58
C GLU A 315 -1.13 5.61 24.43
N ARG A 316 -0.25 5.95 23.47
CA ARG A 316 0.24 7.30 23.23
C ARG A 316 -0.64 8.07 22.26
N VAL A 317 -0.58 9.38 22.44
CA VAL A 317 -1.25 10.39 21.63
C VAL A 317 -0.16 11.23 20.96
N LEU A 318 -0.15 11.25 19.63
CA LEU A 318 0.83 11.99 18.85
C LEU A 318 0.35 13.42 18.60
N PHE A 319 1.27 14.37 18.70
CA PHE A 319 1.17 15.70 18.12
C PHE A 319 2.35 15.91 17.18
N ASP A 320 2.09 16.18 15.92
CA ASP A 320 3.11 16.41 14.89
C ASP A 320 3.21 17.91 14.61
N GLY A 321 4.23 18.55 15.16
CA GLY A 321 4.41 19.99 15.13
C GLY A 321 5.17 20.51 16.35
N TRP A 322 6.47 20.20 16.46
CA TRP A 322 7.30 20.81 17.50
C TRP A 322 7.39 22.33 17.29
N LEU A 323 7.49 22.77 16.03
CA LEU A 323 7.47 24.20 15.71
C LEU A 323 6.12 24.85 16.01
N ASP A 324 5.01 24.14 15.84
CA ASP A 324 3.70 24.63 16.27
C ASP A 324 3.60 24.86 17.78
N LEU A 325 4.30 24.07 18.61
CA LEU A 325 4.38 24.35 20.05
C LEU A 325 5.04 25.71 20.31
N MET A 326 6.08 26.06 19.56
CA MET A 326 6.76 27.35 19.66
C MET A 326 5.88 28.52 19.20
N GLU A 327 4.92 28.25 18.29
CA GLU A 327 3.95 29.20 17.76
C GLU A 327 2.60 29.18 18.54
N GLY A 328 2.62 28.70 19.78
CA GLY A 328 1.50 28.82 20.72
C GLY A 328 0.65 27.57 20.90
N ALA A 329 0.97 26.44 20.25
CA ALA A 329 0.27 25.17 20.48
C ALA A 329 0.61 24.54 21.84
N ASP A 330 1.70 24.98 22.50
CA ASP A 330 2.00 24.68 23.91
C ASP A 330 0.83 25.03 24.85
N SER A 331 0.02 26.01 24.43
CA SER A 331 -1.15 26.49 25.14
C SER A 331 -2.48 25.81 24.83
N ASP A 332 -2.49 24.91 23.85
CA ASP A 332 -3.69 24.20 23.41
C ASP A 332 -4.25 23.29 24.52
N PRO A 333 -5.55 23.40 24.87
CA PRO A 333 -6.13 22.56 25.92
C PRO A 333 -6.08 21.06 25.61
N LEU A 334 -6.18 20.66 24.33
CA LEU A 334 -6.11 19.27 23.91
C LEU A 334 -4.68 18.73 24.03
N VAL A 335 -3.69 19.50 23.59
CA VAL A 335 -2.26 19.13 23.74
C VAL A 335 -1.89 19.04 25.23
N ARG A 336 -2.32 20.02 26.04
CA ARG A 336 -2.06 20.05 27.48
C ARG A 336 -2.73 18.90 28.24
N HIS A 337 -3.92 18.47 27.83
CA HIS A 337 -4.62 17.35 28.47
C HIS A 337 -3.78 16.06 28.48
N PHE A 338 -3.07 15.77 27.38
CA PHE A 338 -2.27 14.54 27.26
C PHE A 338 -0.80 14.71 27.64
N LYS A 339 -0.32 15.95 27.82
CA LYS A 339 1.10 16.29 28.03
C LYS A 339 1.79 15.45 29.08
N ASP A 340 1.15 15.21 30.22
CA ASP A 340 1.84 14.65 31.38
C ASP A 340 1.95 13.13 31.40
N SER A 341 1.19 12.43 30.54
CA SER A 341 1.05 10.98 30.60
C SER A 341 1.16 10.28 29.23
N ARG A 342 0.55 10.84 28.18
CA ARG A 342 0.34 10.12 26.91
C ARG A 342 0.93 10.81 25.68
N LEU A 343 1.24 12.10 25.76
CA LEU A 343 1.65 12.89 24.59
C LEU A 343 3.08 12.57 24.13
N LEU A 344 3.23 12.31 22.83
CA LEU A 344 4.48 12.36 22.09
C LEU A 344 4.44 13.50 21.08
N VAL A 345 5.54 14.24 20.93
CA VAL A 345 5.66 15.36 20.00
C VAL A 345 6.74 15.06 18.98
N ALA A 346 6.34 14.89 17.73
CA ALA A 346 7.25 14.74 16.60
C ALA A 346 7.23 16.01 15.73
N GLU A 347 8.13 16.08 14.76
CA GLU A 347 8.11 17.07 13.69
C GLU A 347 8.41 16.38 12.36
N SER A 348 7.43 16.29 11.48
CA SER A 348 7.58 15.63 10.17
C SER A 348 7.57 16.58 8.97
N GLU A 349 7.17 17.83 9.16
CA GLU A 349 7.08 18.81 8.07
C GLU A 349 8.33 19.73 8.01
N TRP A 350 9.03 19.89 9.14
CA TRP A 350 10.19 20.75 9.26
C TRP A 350 11.39 20.08 9.95
N GLU A 351 12.56 20.71 9.85
CA GLU A 351 13.74 20.30 10.62
C GLU A 351 14.14 21.41 11.59
N PHE A 352 14.60 21.02 12.79
CA PHE A 352 15.13 21.96 13.77
C PHE A 352 16.33 21.38 14.51
N GLY A 353 17.23 22.26 14.94
CA GLY A 353 18.41 21.88 15.72
C GLY A 353 18.06 21.44 17.14
N GLY A 354 18.65 20.38 17.66
CA GLY A 354 18.31 19.79 18.97
C GLY A 354 18.34 20.77 20.15
N VAL A 355 19.20 21.79 20.12
CA VAL A 355 19.19 22.89 21.12
C VAL A 355 17.86 23.61 21.25
N ARG A 356 17.02 23.62 20.20
CA ARG A 356 15.67 24.25 20.22
C ARG A 356 14.64 23.45 21.03
N LEU A 357 14.98 22.25 21.52
CA LEU A 357 14.20 21.60 22.57
C LEU A 357 14.12 22.46 23.84
N ASN A 358 15.09 23.38 24.05
CA ASN A 358 15.09 24.32 25.16
C ASN A 358 14.10 25.48 24.98
N ASP A 359 13.56 25.70 23.79
CA ASP A 359 12.64 26.80 23.51
C ASP A 359 11.25 26.54 24.14
N VAL A 360 10.89 25.27 24.35
CA VAL A 360 9.64 24.85 25.00
C VAL A 360 9.95 23.83 26.11
N PRO A 361 10.61 24.25 27.21
CA PRO A 361 11.23 23.34 28.18
C PRO A 361 10.24 22.39 28.87
N GLU A 362 8.98 22.78 28.97
CA GLU A 362 7.93 21.98 29.60
C GLU A 362 7.50 20.74 28.79
N PHE A 363 7.79 20.72 27.49
CA PHE A 363 7.46 19.63 26.56
C PHE A 363 8.67 18.75 26.20
N LYS A 364 9.86 19.03 26.74
CA LYS A 364 11.08 18.26 26.44
C LYS A 364 10.91 16.75 26.61
N ARG A 365 10.25 16.33 27.69
CA ARG A 365 10.00 14.90 27.95
C ARG A 365 9.10 14.24 26.89
N ASN A 366 8.31 15.03 26.16
CA ASN A 366 7.41 14.54 25.13
C ASN A 366 8.11 14.36 23.76
N ALA A 367 9.35 14.86 23.60
CA ALA A 367 10.01 14.92 22.31
C ALA A 367 10.30 13.53 21.72
N ALA A 368 9.80 13.30 20.51
CA ALA A 368 10.16 12.20 19.61
C ALA A 368 11.13 12.64 18.50
N GLY A 369 11.38 13.95 18.38
CA GLY A 369 12.32 14.54 17.42
C GLY A 369 11.74 14.79 16.03
N CYS A 370 12.61 15.24 15.12
CA CYS A 370 12.34 15.30 13.69
C CYS A 370 12.27 13.87 13.13
N VAL A 371 11.24 13.58 12.35
CA VAL A 371 11.04 12.27 11.72
C VAL A 371 10.83 12.44 10.22
N SER A 372 11.39 11.53 9.41
CA SER A 372 11.12 11.53 7.97
C SER A 372 9.65 11.21 7.68
N GLY A 373 9.17 11.41 6.44
CA GLY A 373 7.83 10.99 6.04
C GLY A 373 7.58 9.48 6.25
N LEU A 374 8.61 8.63 6.10
CA LEU A 374 8.51 7.20 6.43
C LEU A 374 8.48 6.96 7.93
N GLY A 375 9.32 7.66 8.69
CA GLY A 375 9.33 7.58 10.15
C GLY A 375 7.99 8.03 10.74
N LYS A 376 7.39 9.09 10.19
CA LYS A 376 6.05 9.55 10.53
C LYS A 376 4.98 8.50 10.24
N ALA A 377 5.03 7.88 9.07
CA ALA A 377 4.10 6.81 8.73
C ALA A 377 4.26 5.59 9.64
N ALA A 378 5.49 5.24 10.05
CA ALA A 378 5.75 4.20 11.04
C ALA A 378 5.18 4.58 12.42
N LEU A 379 5.45 5.80 12.89
CA LEU A 379 4.95 6.30 14.18
C LEU A 379 3.43 6.32 14.24
N ALA A 380 2.76 6.75 13.16
CA ALA A 380 1.30 6.74 13.08
C ALA A 380 0.71 5.33 13.27
N ARG A 381 1.34 4.29 12.72
CA ARG A 381 0.89 2.89 12.91
C ARG A 381 1.01 2.41 14.36
N MET A 382 1.94 2.98 15.11
CA MET A 382 2.26 2.56 16.47
C MET A 382 1.41 3.27 17.52
N VAL A 383 1.07 4.54 17.29
CA VAL A 383 0.30 5.36 18.24
C VAL A 383 -1.21 5.12 18.18
N ALA A 384 -1.89 5.41 19.27
CA ALA A 384 -3.33 5.19 19.38
C ALA A 384 -4.17 6.29 18.73
N ALA A 385 -3.74 7.53 18.91
CA ALA A 385 -4.42 8.73 18.44
C ALA A 385 -3.42 9.80 18.00
N GLU A 386 -3.88 10.73 17.17
CA GLU A 386 -3.12 11.90 16.73
C GLU A 386 -4.00 13.15 16.76
N LEU A 387 -3.42 14.25 17.26
CA LEU A 387 -4.08 15.53 17.45
C LEU A 387 -3.74 16.49 16.31
N PHE A 388 -4.77 17.14 15.77
CA PHE A 388 -4.64 18.12 14.71
C PHE A 388 -5.34 19.43 15.10
N ARG A 389 -4.63 20.55 14.97
CA ARG A 389 -5.18 21.88 15.22
C ARG A 389 -4.95 22.80 14.03
N GLU A 390 -5.58 23.96 14.04
CA GLU A 390 -5.19 25.03 13.13
C GLU A 390 -3.74 25.44 13.41
N SER A 391 -2.96 25.53 12.33
CA SER A 391 -1.53 25.82 12.35
C SER A 391 -1.28 27.05 11.46
N PRO A 392 -0.45 28.01 11.90
CA PRO A 392 0.02 29.09 11.05
C PRO A 392 1.13 28.63 10.08
N LEU A 393 1.74 27.48 10.32
CA LEU A 393 2.85 26.93 9.54
C LEU A 393 2.40 25.92 8.49
N ILE A 394 1.29 25.22 8.75
CA ILE A 394 0.78 24.14 7.90
C ILE A 394 -0.54 24.56 7.22
N PRO A 395 -0.55 24.69 5.88
CA PRO A 395 -1.75 24.93 5.08
C PRO A 395 -2.89 23.96 5.37
N GLU A 396 -4.14 24.42 5.20
CA GLU A 396 -5.33 23.61 5.50
C GLU A 396 -5.38 22.30 4.70
N TRP A 397 -5.08 22.36 3.40
CA TRP A 397 -5.08 21.17 2.54
C TRP A 397 -4.02 20.15 2.96
N ARG A 398 -2.86 20.61 3.47
CA ARG A 398 -1.77 19.73 3.92
C ARG A 398 -2.14 19.06 5.23
N ARG A 399 -2.75 19.79 6.15
CA ARG A 399 -3.30 19.23 7.40
C ARG A 399 -4.40 18.20 7.13
N GLU A 400 -5.29 18.45 6.17
CA GLU A 400 -6.28 17.45 5.73
C GLU A 400 -5.60 16.18 5.18
N GLN A 401 -4.51 16.34 4.41
CA GLN A 401 -3.70 15.20 3.97
C GLN A 401 -3.10 14.43 5.16
N MET A 402 -2.54 15.12 6.16
CA MET A 402 -1.97 14.49 7.35
C MET A 402 -3.02 13.70 8.13
N ILE A 403 -4.23 14.27 8.32
CA ILE A 403 -5.37 13.58 8.93
C ILE A 403 -5.69 12.28 8.18
N GLN A 404 -5.80 12.34 6.86
CA GLN A 404 -6.07 11.17 6.02
C GLN A 404 -4.98 10.11 6.16
N ARG A 405 -3.71 10.51 6.17
CA ARG A 405 -2.56 9.60 6.34
C ARG A 405 -2.59 8.90 7.70
N SER A 406 -2.93 9.60 8.78
CA SER A 406 -3.04 8.99 10.11
C SER A 406 -4.22 8.03 10.22
N ILE A 407 -5.38 8.40 9.64
CA ILE A 407 -6.52 7.48 9.54
C ILE A 407 -6.14 6.21 8.76
N ALA A 408 -5.45 6.38 7.62
CA ALA A 408 -4.97 5.27 6.80
C ALA A 408 -4.01 4.33 7.55
N CYS A 409 -3.16 4.88 8.42
CA CYS A 409 -2.26 4.12 9.28
C CYS A 409 -2.96 3.43 10.47
N GLY A 410 -4.28 3.58 10.63
CA GLY A 410 -5.00 3.01 11.76
C GLY A 410 -4.81 3.80 13.06
N THR A 411 -4.72 5.12 12.97
CA THR A 411 -4.68 6.03 14.12
C THR A 411 -6.02 6.74 14.29
N ILE A 412 -6.46 6.98 15.52
CA ILE A 412 -7.60 7.88 15.77
C ILE A 412 -7.15 9.32 15.53
N ALA A 413 -7.52 9.90 14.39
CA ALA A 413 -7.31 11.33 14.15
C ALA A 413 -8.37 12.16 14.89
N ALA A 414 -7.96 13.21 15.59
CA ALA A 414 -8.85 14.15 16.27
C ALA A 414 -8.48 15.59 15.93
N THR A 415 -9.46 16.44 15.63
CA THR A 415 -9.23 17.85 15.31
C THR A 415 -10.15 18.80 16.04
N SER A 416 -9.56 19.87 16.60
CA SER A 416 -10.28 20.96 17.25
C SER A 416 -10.81 22.03 16.27
N SER A 417 -10.41 21.97 14.99
CA SER A 417 -10.83 22.93 13.96
C SER A 417 -12.32 22.84 13.61
N GLY A 418 -12.96 21.69 13.86
CA GLY A 418 -14.36 21.44 13.49
C GLY A 418 -14.61 21.45 11.97
N ARG A 419 -13.55 21.34 11.16
CA ARG A 419 -13.58 21.31 9.70
C ARG A 419 -12.83 20.09 9.19
N GLY A 420 -13.21 19.62 8.01
CA GLY A 420 -12.55 18.50 7.33
C GLY A 420 -13.53 17.39 6.98
N GLN A 421 -13.25 16.71 5.86
CA GLN A 421 -14.00 15.54 5.44
C GLN A 421 -13.89 14.43 6.50
N GLN A 422 -14.98 13.68 6.69
CA GLN A 422 -14.99 12.50 7.54
C GLN A 422 -14.99 11.23 6.70
N TRP A 423 -14.33 10.19 7.21
CA TRP A 423 -14.35 8.81 6.73
C TRP A 423 -14.82 7.94 7.89
N GLY A 424 -16.01 7.36 7.77
CA GLY A 424 -16.75 6.74 8.86
C GLY A 424 -17.07 7.75 9.95
N SER A 425 -16.34 7.69 11.06
CA SER A 425 -16.49 8.63 12.20
C SER A 425 -15.22 9.40 12.52
N LEU A 426 -14.21 9.33 11.64
CA LEU A 426 -12.92 10.01 11.79
C LEU A 426 -12.73 11.11 10.73
N PRO A 427 -12.02 12.20 11.04
CA PRO A 427 -11.48 12.53 12.36
C PRO A 427 -12.60 12.82 13.37
N LEU A 428 -12.28 12.64 14.66
CA LEU A 428 -13.12 13.16 15.73
C LEU A 428 -13.06 14.69 15.68
N GLN A 429 -14.23 15.33 15.61
CA GLN A 429 -14.33 16.80 15.55
C GLN A 429 -15.09 17.32 16.76
N GLY A 430 -14.66 18.45 17.31
CA GLY A 430 -15.30 19.07 18.47
C GLY A 430 -14.40 20.05 19.20
N ARG A 431 -14.87 20.57 20.33
CA ARG A 431 -14.05 21.42 21.21
C ARG A 431 -13.14 20.56 22.09
N PRO A 432 -11.94 21.05 22.48
CA PRO A 432 -10.99 20.31 23.30
C PRO A 432 -11.61 19.62 24.53
N GLU A 433 -12.51 20.31 25.25
CA GLU A 433 -13.12 19.81 26.50
C GLU A 433 -14.03 18.59 26.27
N THR A 434 -14.54 18.45 25.04
CA THR A 434 -15.37 17.31 24.64
C THR A 434 -14.58 16.23 23.89
N LEU A 435 -13.50 16.63 23.21
CA LEU A 435 -12.66 15.72 22.46
C LEU A 435 -11.75 14.89 23.37
N ALA A 436 -11.10 15.52 24.35
CA ALA A 436 -10.18 14.83 25.24
C ALA A 436 -10.82 13.62 25.95
N PRO A 437 -11.99 13.74 26.62
CA PRO A 437 -12.65 12.59 27.25
C PRO A 437 -13.09 11.51 26.26
N ARG A 438 -13.42 11.88 25.01
CA ARG A 438 -13.79 10.92 23.97
C ARG A 438 -12.57 10.12 23.50
N ILE A 439 -11.41 10.77 23.39
CA ILE A 439 -10.15 10.10 23.07
C ILE A 439 -9.78 9.17 24.22
N ASP A 440 -9.80 9.62 25.48
CA ASP A 440 -9.54 8.77 26.65
C ASP A 440 -10.44 7.53 26.67
N ALA A 441 -11.76 7.69 26.46
CA ALA A 441 -12.69 6.57 26.39
C ALA A 441 -12.35 5.57 25.28
N LEU A 442 -11.87 6.02 24.13
CA LEU A 442 -11.40 5.13 23.06
C LEU A 442 -10.05 4.49 23.38
N LEU A 443 -9.17 5.16 24.13
CA LEU A 443 -7.92 4.56 24.61
C LEU A 443 -8.21 3.39 25.57
N ASP A 444 -9.25 3.52 26.39
CA ASP A 444 -9.68 2.50 27.36
C ASP A 444 -10.61 1.41 26.77
N ASP A 445 -11.10 1.59 25.53
CA ASP A 445 -11.90 0.60 24.79
C ASP A 445 -11.22 0.21 23.46
N PRO A 446 -10.30 -0.77 23.46
CA PRO A 446 -9.57 -1.15 22.26
C PRO A 446 -10.45 -1.74 21.16
N LEU A 447 -11.61 -2.34 21.49
CA LEU A 447 -12.53 -2.89 20.50
C LEU A 447 -13.29 -1.79 19.78
N ALA A 448 -13.85 -0.81 20.51
CA ALA A 448 -14.47 0.36 19.90
C ALA A 448 -13.45 1.15 19.07
N ARG A 449 -12.22 1.29 19.57
CA ARG A 449 -11.11 1.93 18.85
C ARG A 449 -10.77 1.18 17.56
N ALA A 450 -10.66 -0.15 17.60
CA ALA A 450 -10.41 -0.98 16.42
C ALA A 450 -11.53 -0.87 15.39
N ARG A 451 -12.80 -0.90 15.84
CA ARG A 451 -13.99 -0.78 14.99
C ARG A 451 -14.02 0.56 14.26
N MET A 452 -13.80 1.65 14.99
CA MET A 452 -13.80 3.00 14.42
C MET A 452 -12.71 3.18 13.35
N ARG A 453 -11.50 2.68 13.63
CA ARG A 453 -10.38 2.72 12.69
C ARG A 453 -10.64 1.89 11.45
N HIS A 454 -11.20 0.69 11.60
CA HIS A 454 -11.49 -0.20 10.47
C HIS A 454 -12.54 0.36 9.51
N LEU A 455 -13.62 0.95 10.04
CA LEU A 455 -14.64 1.62 9.22
C LEU A 455 -14.07 2.80 8.44
N ALA A 456 -13.27 3.64 9.09
CA ALA A 456 -12.62 4.77 8.45
C ALA A 456 -11.61 4.32 7.39
N PHE A 457 -10.81 3.30 7.70
CA PHE A 457 -9.89 2.66 6.76
C PHE A 457 -10.62 2.18 5.51
N ARG A 458 -11.71 1.41 5.66
CA ARG A 458 -12.48 0.87 4.54
C ARG A 458 -12.96 1.99 3.61
N GLU A 459 -13.58 3.03 4.16
CA GLU A 459 -14.12 4.13 3.37
C GLU A 459 -13.03 4.91 2.64
N LEU A 460 -11.94 5.26 3.35
CA LEU A 460 -10.80 5.98 2.80
C LEU A 460 -10.11 5.17 1.69
N PHE A 461 -9.84 3.89 1.92
CA PHE A 461 -9.20 3.00 0.95
C PHE A 461 -10.07 2.63 -0.24
N SER A 462 -11.38 2.88 -0.19
CA SER A 462 -12.28 2.56 -1.30
C SER A 462 -12.35 3.67 -2.35
N SER A 463 -11.97 4.91 -2.02
CA SER A 463 -12.23 6.06 -2.91
C SER A 463 -11.25 7.24 -2.81
N ASN A 464 -10.30 7.22 -1.87
CA ASN A 464 -9.50 8.39 -1.52
C ASN A 464 -7.99 8.15 -1.64
N CYS A 465 -7.57 7.38 -2.64
CA CYS A 465 -6.16 7.09 -2.91
C CYS A 465 -5.64 7.85 -4.14
N LEU A 466 -4.32 7.99 -4.27
CA LEU A 466 -3.71 8.69 -5.40
C LEU A 466 -4.06 8.05 -6.76
N ALA A 467 -4.18 6.72 -6.82
CA ALA A 467 -4.67 6.04 -8.01
C ALA A 467 -6.06 6.55 -8.45
N ASP A 468 -6.96 6.84 -7.49
CA ASP A 468 -8.30 7.36 -7.77
C ASP A 468 -8.22 8.76 -8.38
N ARG A 469 -7.28 9.59 -7.89
CA ARG A 469 -7.00 10.93 -8.45
C ARG A 469 -6.47 10.85 -9.87
N LEU A 470 -5.51 9.97 -10.12
CA LEU A 470 -4.96 9.77 -11.45
C LEU A 470 -5.98 9.19 -12.43
N ASN A 471 -6.86 8.28 -11.97
CA ASN A 471 -7.96 7.75 -12.78
C ASN A 471 -9.01 8.81 -13.12
N GLN A 472 -9.32 9.71 -12.18
CA GLN A 472 -10.17 10.87 -12.44
C GLN A 472 -9.54 11.76 -13.53
N ILE A 473 -8.25 12.11 -13.40
CA ILE A 473 -7.53 12.89 -14.40
C ILE A 473 -7.56 12.21 -15.77
N ALA A 474 -7.25 10.91 -15.83
CA ALA A 474 -7.26 10.16 -17.08
C ALA A 474 -8.63 10.19 -17.76
N SER A 475 -9.70 9.97 -16.99
CA SER A 475 -11.07 10.04 -17.49
C SER A 475 -11.40 11.42 -18.07
N ASP A 476 -11.11 12.48 -17.31
CA ASP A 476 -11.44 13.86 -17.68
C ASP A 476 -10.70 14.35 -18.92
N VAL A 477 -9.44 13.91 -19.11
CA VAL A 477 -8.62 14.27 -20.29
C VAL A 477 -8.70 13.26 -21.43
N GLY A 478 -9.57 12.24 -21.31
CA GLY A 478 -9.83 11.26 -22.37
C GLY A 478 -8.70 10.25 -22.60
N LEU A 479 -7.88 9.97 -21.60
CA LEU A 479 -6.82 8.96 -21.67
C LEU A 479 -7.39 7.56 -21.43
N ASN A 480 -7.05 6.62 -22.31
CA ASN A 480 -7.36 5.20 -22.15
C ASN A 480 -6.26 4.49 -21.34
N VAL A 481 -6.04 4.96 -20.11
CA VAL A 481 -5.10 4.37 -19.15
C VAL A 481 -5.78 4.23 -17.78
N SER A 482 -5.37 3.23 -17.01
CA SER A 482 -5.81 3.04 -15.64
C SER A 482 -4.61 3.01 -14.71
N PHE A 483 -4.73 3.68 -13.57
CA PHE A 483 -3.73 3.74 -12.53
C PHE A 483 -4.10 2.84 -11.35
N GLY A 484 -3.08 2.28 -10.71
CA GLY A 484 -3.22 1.31 -9.63
C GLY A 484 -3.47 -0.12 -10.09
N ARG A 485 -3.61 -1.00 -9.10
CA ARG A 485 -3.80 -2.44 -9.34
C ARG A 485 -5.20 -2.73 -9.86
N LYS A 486 -5.27 -3.60 -10.87
CA LYS A 486 -6.54 -4.14 -11.34
C LYS A 486 -7.19 -4.97 -10.23
N PRO A 487 -8.52 -4.97 -10.09
CA PRO A 487 -9.21 -5.91 -9.22
C PRO A 487 -8.79 -7.34 -9.55
N ALA A 488 -8.60 -8.17 -8.52
CA ALA A 488 -8.18 -9.55 -8.67
C ALA A 488 -9.35 -10.49 -8.47
N THR A 489 -9.35 -11.62 -9.15
CA THR A 489 -10.36 -12.66 -8.95
C THR A 489 -10.00 -13.53 -7.74
N VAL A 490 -11.01 -13.93 -6.95
CA VAL A 490 -10.85 -14.77 -5.76
C VAL A 490 -11.73 -16.01 -5.86
N ALA A 491 -11.12 -17.19 -5.82
CA ALA A 491 -11.84 -18.46 -5.70
C ALA A 491 -11.94 -18.91 -4.24
N GLY A 492 -13.15 -18.95 -3.70
CA GLY A 492 -13.44 -19.59 -2.44
C GLY A 492 -13.33 -21.11 -2.57
N LEU A 493 -12.59 -21.75 -1.66
CA LEU A 493 -12.44 -23.19 -1.58
C LEU A 493 -13.20 -23.69 -0.34
N LEU A 494 -14.37 -24.29 -0.56
CA LEU A 494 -15.24 -24.78 0.49
C LEU A 494 -15.30 -26.31 0.44
N ILE A 495 -14.76 -26.96 1.46
CA ILE A 495 -14.83 -28.42 1.60
C ILE A 495 -15.76 -28.75 2.75
N THR A 496 -16.84 -29.49 2.51
CA THR A 496 -17.82 -29.82 3.55
C THR A 496 -18.10 -31.31 3.63
N MET A 497 -18.14 -31.82 4.86
CA MET A 497 -18.70 -33.15 5.18
C MET A 497 -20.12 -33.05 5.78
N ARG A 498 -20.67 -31.83 5.87
CA ARG A 498 -21.90 -31.45 6.58
C ARG A 498 -22.87 -30.80 5.57
N PRO A 499 -23.53 -31.60 4.71
CA PRO A 499 -24.38 -31.07 3.64
C PRO A 499 -25.53 -30.18 4.15
N GLU A 500 -25.97 -30.38 5.39
CA GLU A 500 -26.95 -29.54 6.07
C GLU A 500 -26.49 -28.09 6.27
N LEU A 501 -25.18 -27.82 6.26
CA LEU A 501 -24.63 -26.47 6.36
C LEU A 501 -24.45 -25.80 4.99
N LEU A 502 -24.58 -26.55 3.90
CA LEU A 502 -24.25 -26.06 2.56
C LEU A 502 -25.07 -24.84 2.15
N GLU A 503 -26.39 -24.87 2.38
CA GLU A 503 -27.27 -23.74 2.02
C GLU A 503 -26.82 -22.45 2.74
N SER A 504 -26.59 -22.51 4.04
CA SER A 504 -26.06 -21.38 4.81
C SER A 504 -24.68 -20.91 4.33
N CYS A 505 -23.80 -21.84 3.90
CA CYS A 505 -22.52 -21.47 3.32
C CYS A 505 -22.67 -20.71 2.00
N LEU A 506 -23.58 -21.17 1.12
CA LEU A 506 -23.87 -20.50 -0.15
C LEU A 506 -24.46 -19.11 0.10
N ASP A 507 -25.33 -18.96 1.09
CA ASP A 507 -25.92 -17.67 1.43
C ASP A 507 -24.88 -16.69 1.99
N ARG A 508 -23.95 -17.16 2.83
CA ARG A 508 -22.80 -16.33 3.28
C ARG A 508 -21.92 -15.91 2.11
N PHE A 509 -21.61 -16.82 1.19
CA PHE A 509 -20.85 -16.48 -0.01
C PHE A 509 -21.57 -15.44 -0.88
N ARG A 510 -22.89 -15.56 -1.05
CA ARG A 510 -23.71 -14.59 -1.80
C ARG A 510 -23.77 -13.21 -1.12
N ALA A 511 -23.77 -13.18 0.22
CA ALA A 511 -23.86 -11.95 1.00
C ALA A 511 -22.55 -11.16 1.06
N ASP A 512 -21.40 -11.79 0.81
CA ASP A 512 -20.14 -11.10 0.69
C ASP A 512 -20.21 -10.05 -0.45
N LEU A 513 -19.56 -8.89 -0.28
CA LEU A 513 -19.68 -7.76 -1.19
C LEU A 513 -18.56 -7.67 -2.23
N TYR A 514 -17.56 -8.56 -2.19
CA TYR A 514 -16.49 -8.53 -3.18
C TYR A 514 -17.01 -8.99 -4.54
N PRO A 515 -16.88 -8.18 -5.61
CA PRO A 515 -17.57 -8.46 -6.87
C PRO A 515 -16.88 -9.52 -7.73
N HIS A 516 -15.57 -9.72 -7.58
CA HIS A 516 -14.77 -10.61 -8.42
C HIS A 516 -14.49 -11.94 -7.71
N LYS A 517 -15.55 -12.62 -7.28
CA LYS A 517 -15.43 -13.90 -6.57
C LYS A 517 -16.19 -15.03 -7.21
N GLU A 518 -15.67 -16.23 -7.02
CA GLU A 518 -16.30 -17.51 -7.34
C GLU A 518 -16.14 -18.49 -6.18
N LEU A 519 -16.90 -19.58 -6.19
CA LEU A 519 -16.85 -20.61 -5.14
C LEU A 519 -16.72 -22.01 -5.75
N VAL A 520 -15.71 -22.75 -5.31
CA VAL A 520 -15.54 -24.16 -5.63
C VAL A 520 -15.87 -24.98 -4.39
N VAL A 521 -17.00 -25.69 -4.45
CA VAL A 521 -17.52 -26.54 -3.39
C VAL A 521 -17.14 -27.99 -3.65
N VAL A 522 -16.56 -28.64 -2.66
CA VAL A 522 -16.30 -30.08 -2.66
C VAL A 522 -17.07 -30.73 -1.51
N LEU A 523 -18.04 -31.56 -1.87
CA LEU A 523 -18.74 -32.43 -0.94
C LEU A 523 -17.85 -33.64 -0.64
N HIS A 524 -17.47 -33.79 0.63
CA HIS A 524 -16.53 -34.80 1.06
C HIS A 524 -17.28 -35.94 1.79
N GLY A 525 -17.55 -37.02 1.05
CA GLY A 525 -18.34 -38.16 1.51
C GLY A 525 -19.43 -38.55 0.50
N GLN A 526 -19.95 -39.77 0.63
CA GLN A 526 -20.93 -40.34 -0.31
C GLN A 526 -22.37 -40.37 0.24
N HIS A 527 -22.60 -39.86 1.46
CA HIS A 527 -23.90 -39.96 2.12
C HIS A 527 -24.94 -38.94 1.60
N PHE A 528 -24.59 -38.18 0.56
CA PHE A 528 -25.38 -37.07 0.05
C PHE A 528 -25.42 -37.04 -1.49
N SER A 529 -26.50 -36.48 -2.05
CA SER A 529 -26.77 -36.42 -3.48
C SER A 529 -26.16 -35.19 -4.14
N LEU A 530 -25.17 -35.38 -5.03
CA LEU A 530 -24.60 -34.28 -5.82
C LEU A 530 -25.66 -33.46 -6.58
N SER A 531 -26.73 -34.09 -7.09
CA SER A 531 -27.82 -33.37 -7.76
C SER A 531 -28.60 -32.45 -6.82
N GLN A 532 -28.77 -32.83 -5.55
CA GLN A 532 -29.42 -31.96 -4.56
C GLN A 532 -28.56 -30.73 -4.25
N ALA A 533 -27.25 -30.89 -4.00
CA ALA A 533 -26.37 -29.73 -3.81
C ALA A 533 -26.33 -28.81 -5.03
N ARG A 534 -26.26 -29.37 -6.24
CA ARG A 534 -26.28 -28.58 -7.47
C ARG A 534 -27.59 -27.82 -7.65
N SER A 535 -28.72 -28.34 -7.15
CA SER A 535 -30.00 -27.63 -7.20
C SER A 535 -30.08 -26.40 -6.30
N LEU A 536 -29.19 -26.26 -5.31
CA LEU A 536 -29.07 -25.06 -4.47
C LEU A 536 -28.33 -23.90 -5.19
N VAL A 537 -27.62 -24.20 -6.27
CA VAL A 537 -26.89 -23.22 -7.08
C VAL A 537 -27.80 -22.69 -8.18
N ARG A 538 -27.97 -21.38 -8.24
CA ARG A 538 -28.84 -20.73 -9.23
C ARG A 538 -28.11 -20.65 -10.59
N PRO A 539 -28.83 -20.71 -11.72
CA PRO A 539 -28.21 -20.57 -13.04
C PRO A 539 -27.39 -19.27 -13.16
N GLY A 540 -26.14 -19.38 -13.63
CA GLY A 540 -25.24 -18.24 -13.82
C GLY A 540 -24.46 -17.80 -12.57
N GLU A 541 -24.71 -18.42 -11.40
CA GLU A 541 -23.85 -18.19 -10.24
C GLU A 541 -22.44 -18.76 -10.50
N PRO A 542 -21.37 -18.05 -10.09
CA PRO A 542 -19.99 -18.53 -10.24
C PRO A 542 -19.68 -19.55 -9.14
N ILE A 543 -20.47 -20.64 -9.08
CA ILE A 543 -20.37 -21.68 -8.05
C ILE A 543 -20.31 -23.05 -8.72
N SER A 544 -19.23 -23.77 -8.46
CA SER A 544 -19.01 -25.13 -8.97
C SER A 544 -19.09 -26.14 -7.84
N VAL A 545 -19.78 -27.26 -8.07
CA VAL A 545 -19.97 -28.32 -7.07
C VAL A 545 -19.45 -29.67 -7.56
N PHE A 546 -18.53 -30.22 -6.77
CA PHE A 546 -17.90 -31.51 -6.96
C PHE A 546 -18.13 -32.42 -5.74
N GLN A 547 -17.91 -33.73 -5.91
CA GLN A 547 -18.04 -34.69 -4.82
C GLN A 547 -16.92 -35.73 -4.90
N PHE A 548 -16.30 -36.00 -3.74
CA PHE A 548 -15.33 -37.08 -3.57
C PHE A 548 -15.67 -37.92 -2.34
N GLY A 549 -15.20 -39.17 -2.34
CA GLY A 549 -15.32 -40.04 -1.16
C GLY A 549 -14.24 -39.75 -0.12
N LYS A 550 -14.39 -40.35 1.07
CA LYS A 550 -13.53 -40.16 2.26
C LYS A 550 -12.08 -40.68 2.11
N GLN A 551 -11.75 -41.26 0.95
CA GLN A 551 -10.39 -41.71 0.65
C GLN A 551 -9.43 -40.55 0.44
N LEU A 552 -9.91 -39.40 -0.05
CA LEU A 552 -9.10 -38.21 -0.20
C LEU A 552 -8.97 -37.48 1.15
N SER A 553 -7.81 -36.91 1.39
CA SER A 553 -7.57 -35.99 2.49
C SER A 553 -8.23 -34.63 2.22
N LEU A 554 -8.40 -33.83 3.28
CA LEU A 554 -8.83 -32.44 3.15
C LEU A 554 -7.89 -31.63 2.23
N GLY A 555 -6.58 -31.85 2.36
CA GLY A 555 -5.59 -31.19 1.51
C GLY A 555 -5.73 -31.55 0.04
N GLU A 556 -5.96 -32.83 -0.29
CA GLU A 556 -6.25 -33.26 -1.66
C GLU A 556 -7.53 -32.61 -2.22
N CYS A 557 -8.58 -32.51 -1.42
CA CYS A 557 -9.82 -31.84 -1.82
C CYS A 557 -9.62 -30.33 -2.05
N LEU A 558 -8.84 -29.65 -1.21
CA LEU A 558 -8.49 -28.23 -1.37
C LEU A 558 -7.65 -28.00 -2.63
N ASN A 559 -6.61 -28.83 -2.85
CA ASN A 559 -5.77 -28.77 -4.04
C ASN A 559 -6.57 -29.05 -5.32
N PHE A 560 -7.50 -30.02 -5.27
CA PHE A 560 -8.42 -30.27 -6.38
C PHE A 560 -9.28 -29.04 -6.63
N ALA A 561 -9.92 -28.46 -5.61
CA ALA A 561 -10.77 -27.30 -5.78
C ALA A 561 -10.02 -26.13 -6.42
N ALA A 562 -8.79 -25.85 -5.96
CA ALA A 562 -7.91 -24.84 -6.55
C ALA A 562 -7.54 -25.12 -8.01
N SER A 563 -7.50 -26.39 -8.44
CA SER A 563 -7.23 -26.76 -9.84
C SER A 563 -8.42 -26.54 -10.80
N GLN A 564 -9.60 -26.22 -10.28
CA GLN A 564 -10.82 -26.01 -11.08
C GLN A 564 -11.07 -24.53 -11.44
N THR A 565 -10.13 -23.64 -11.16
CA THR A 565 -10.27 -22.18 -11.30
C THR A 565 -8.97 -21.58 -11.84
N ASP A 566 -9.11 -20.49 -12.59
CA ASP A 566 -8.00 -19.64 -13.06
C ASP A 566 -7.90 -18.33 -12.26
N ALA A 567 -8.58 -18.23 -11.11
CA ALA A 567 -8.57 -17.04 -10.28
C ALA A 567 -7.16 -16.66 -9.81
N ASP A 568 -6.94 -15.36 -9.63
CA ASP A 568 -5.66 -14.81 -9.18
C ASP A 568 -5.33 -15.26 -7.74
N TYR A 569 -6.35 -15.33 -6.89
CA TYR A 569 -6.26 -15.71 -5.48
C TYR A 569 -7.20 -16.87 -5.13
N TRP A 570 -6.80 -17.67 -4.14
CA TRP A 570 -7.65 -18.66 -3.48
C TRP A 570 -7.92 -18.20 -2.05
N ALA A 571 -9.12 -18.48 -1.53
CA ALA A 571 -9.49 -18.25 -0.14
C ALA A 571 -10.17 -19.50 0.43
N LYS A 572 -9.69 -20.02 1.56
CA LYS A 572 -10.31 -21.16 2.25
C LYS A 572 -11.53 -20.69 3.04
N PHE A 573 -12.63 -21.45 2.95
CA PHE A 573 -13.82 -21.27 3.77
C PHE A 573 -14.11 -22.56 4.52
N ASP A 574 -14.25 -22.48 5.84
CA ASP A 574 -14.75 -23.58 6.66
C ASP A 574 -16.28 -23.49 6.73
N ASP A 575 -16.96 -24.63 6.70
CA ASP A 575 -18.43 -24.71 6.58
C ASP A 575 -19.18 -24.36 7.87
N ASP A 576 -18.51 -24.38 9.02
CA ASP A 576 -19.07 -24.03 10.33
C ASP A 576 -18.76 -22.62 10.83
N ASP A 577 -17.75 -21.94 10.30
CA ASP A 577 -17.37 -20.61 10.76
C ASP A 577 -18.30 -19.50 10.21
N LEU A 578 -18.27 -18.34 10.90
CA LEU A 578 -19.04 -17.17 10.52
C LEU A 578 -18.20 -16.20 9.70
N TYR A 579 -18.73 -15.83 8.52
CA TYR A 579 -18.13 -14.87 7.60
C TYR A 579 -19.13 -13.75 7.32
N GLY A 580 -18.70 -12.52 7.53
CA GLY A 580 -19.51 -11.32 7.33
C GLY A 580 -19.50 -10.83 5.87
N PRO A 581 -20.40 -9.89 5.53
CA PRO A 581 -20.56 -9.38 4.17
C PRO A 581 -19.33 -8.62 3.63
N ASN A 582 -18.45 -8.10 4.50
CA ASN A 582 -17.22 -7.43 4.06
C ASN A 582 -15.97 -8.33 4.17
N TYR A 583 -16.12 -9.64 4.38
CA TYR A 583 -15.00 -10.55 4.65
C TYR A 583 -13.92 -10.50 3.56
N LEU A 584 -14.26 -10.81 2.30
CA LEU A 584 -13.31 -10.71 1.19
C LEU A 584 -13.06 -9.26 0.78
N SER A 585 -14.07 -8.40 0.81
CA SER A 585 -13.92 -6.98 0.44
C SER A 585 -12.82 -6.29 1.25
N ASP A 586 -12.82 -6.47 2.57
CA ASP A 586 -11.82 -5.88 3.46
C ASP A 586 -10.42 -6.46 3.19
N ILE A 587 -10.32 -7.78 3.02
CA ILE A 587 -9.05 -8.44 2.70
C ILE A 587 -8.48 -7.89 1.38
N MET A 588 -9.32 -7.75 0.36
CA MET A 588 -8.89 -7.35 -0.97
C MET A 588 -8.55 -5.86 -1.07
N LEU A 589 -9.03 -5.00 -0.15
CA LEU A 589 -8.54 -3.62 -0.02
C LEU A 589 -7.04 -3.56 0.30
N TYR A 590 -6.49 -4.53 1.05
CA TYR A 590 -5.05 -4.57 1.33
C TYR A 590 -4.19 -4.80 0.10
N ARG A 591 -4.74 -5.26 -1.04
CA ARG A 591 -3.98 -5.27 -2.31
C ARG A 591 -3.57 -3.87 -2.75
N ARG A 592 -4.30 -2.81 -2.35
CA ARG A 592 -3.86 -1.44 -2.61
C ARG A 592 -2.58 -1.10 -1.83
N ALA A 593 -2.41 -1.67 -0.63
CA ALA A 593 -1.27 -1.41 0.24
C ALA A 593 -0.07 -2.34 0.01
N THR A 594 -0.30 -3.61 -0.32
CA THR A 594 0.75 -4.62 -0.38
C THR A 594 0.47 -5.71 -1.41
N ASN A 595 1.54 -6.31 -1.96
CA ASN A 595 1.47 -7.44 -2.88
C ASN A 595 1.42 -8.80 -2.16
N PHE A 596 0.63 -8.92 -1.09
CA PHE A 596 0.69 -10.09 -0.21
C PHE A 596 0.54 -11.41 -0.98
N SER A 597 1.39 -12.37 -0.63
CA SER A 597 1.46 -13.70 -1.25
C SER A 597 0.54 -14.70 -0.55
N LEU A 598 0.48 -14.64 0.78
CA LEU A 598 -0.32 -15.50 1.64
C LEU A 598 -0.71 -14.72 2.91
N GLY A 599 -1.89 -14.97 3.45
CA GLY A 599 -2.38 -14.28 4.62
C GLY A 599 -3.70 -14.82 5.14
N GLY A 600 -4.34 -14.07 6.03
CA GLY A 600 -5.68 -14.32 6.52
C GLY A 600 -5.99 -13.51 7.78
N LYS A 601 -7.11 -13.82 8.44
CA LYS A 601 -7.58 -13.09 9.62
C LYS A 601 -7.25 -13.86 10.91
N PRO A 602 -6.86 -13.18 12.00
CA PRO A 602 -6.77 -13.83 13.30
C PRO A 602 -8.17 -14.13 13.86
N ALA A 603 -8.31 -15.23 14.60
CA ALA A 603 -9.57 -15.61 15.26
C ALA A 603 -9.81 -14.83 16.57
N ALA A 604 -9.99 -13.51 16.48
CA ALA A 604 -10.21 -12.68 17.67
C ALA A 604 -11.62 -12.83 18.28
N PHE A 605 -12.62 -13.18 17.46
CA PHE A 605 -13.98 -13.45 17.92
C PHE A 605 -14.28 -14.94 17.95
N ILE A 606 -14.95 -15.37 19.01
CA ILE A 606 -15.45 -16.73 19.20
C ILE A 606 -16.95 -16.66 19.42
N TYR A 607 -17.68 -17.41 18.61
CA TYR A 607 -19.09 -17.66 18.79
C TYR A 607 -19.28 -18.96 19.58
N SER A 608 -19.91 -18.88 20.77
CA SER A 608 -20.23 -20.06 21.60
C SER A 608 -21.71 -20.38 21.51
N GLU A 609 -22.06 -21.47 20.80
CA GLU A 609 -23.45 -21.91 20.67
C GLU A 609 -24.04 -22.33 22.02
N GLY A 610 -23.28 -23.06 22.84
CA GLY A 610 -23.76 -23.56 24.14
C GLY A 610 -24.08 -22.44 25.12
N ASP A 611 -23.29 -21.36 25.10
CA ASP A 611 -23.46 -20.20 25.98
C ASP A 611 -24.34 -19.09 25.35
N GLN A 612 -24.60 -19.16 24.04
CA GLN A 612 -25.28 -18.11 23.27
C GLN A 612 -24.60 -16.72 23.36
N GLU A 613 -23.27 -16.72 23.40
CA GLU A 613 -22.43 -15.54 23.58
C GLU A 613 -21.40 -15.37 22.45
N ILE A 614 -21.05 -14.12 22.20
CA ILE A 614 -19.90 -13.72 21.41
C ILE A 614 -18.81 -13.26 22.37
N ARG A 615 -17.63 -13.84 22.21
CA ARG A 615 -16.47 -13.52 23.03
C ARG A 615 -15.35 -12.95 22.16
N TRP A 616 -14.59 -12.03 22.72
CA TRP A 616 -13.48 -11.34 22.06
C TRP A 616 -12.19 -11.50 22.88
N ASP A 617 -11.07 -11.82 22.24
CA ASP A 617 -9.75 -11.88 22.87
C ASP A 617 -8.99 -10.56 22.61
N PRO A 618 -8.95 -9.61 23.57
CA PRO A 618 -8.31 -8.30 23.39
C PRO A 618 -6.82 -8.41 23.11
N GLN A 619 -6.13 -9.29 23.84
CA GLN A 619 -4.68 -9.47 23.72
C GLN A 619 -4.35 -10.10 22.36
N TYR A 620 -5.11 -11.10 21.94
CA TYR A 620 -4.89 -11.73 20.64
C TYR A 620 -5.21 -10.77 19.50
N ALA A 621 -6.24 -9.93 19.63
CA ALA A 621 -6.56 -8.91 18.64
C ALA A 621 -5.43 -7.88 18.49
N SER A 622 -4.93 -7.33 19.60
CA SER A 622 -3.87 -6.31 19.58
C SER A 622 -2.53 -6.85 19.06
N GLU A 623 -2.16 -8.06 19.50
CA GLU A 623 -0.89 -8.71 19.19
C GLU A 623 -0.86 -9.48 17.87
N ARG A 624 -1.98 -9.69 17.17
CA ARG A 624 -2.03 -10.59 15.98
C ARG A 624 -2.70 -10.00 14.75
N ALA A 625 -3.38 -8.87 14.86
CA ALA A 625 -4.00 -8.20 13.73
C ALA A 625 -3.09 -7.14 13.10
N TRP A 626 -3.33 -6.86 11.82
CA TRP A 626 -2.61 -5.89 11.01
C TRP A 626 -1.09 -6.09 11.04
N GLN A 627 -0.63 -7.29 10.68
CA GLN A 627 0.78 -7.65 10.74
C GLN A 627 1.31 -8.02 9.38
N TYR A 628 2.50 -7.54 9.09
CA TYR A 628 3.34 -8.03 8.01
C TYR A 628 4.49 -8.84 8.59
N ARG A 629 4.58 -10.11 8.19
CA ARG A 629 5.67 -11.00 8.60
C ARG A 629 6.48 -11.41 7.39
N ARG A 630 7.75 -11.01 7.40
CA ARG A 630 8.77 -11.49 6.47
C ARG A 630 9.07 -12.97 6.69
N ALA A 631 9.41 -13.69 5.63
CA ALA A 631 9.86 -15.06 5.71
C ALA A 631 11.19 -15.19 6.48
N ASN A 632 11.51 -16.42 6.89
CA ASN A 632 12.73 -16.76 7.64
C ASN A 632 12.91 -16.02 8.98
N ARG A 633 11.82 -15.47 9.51
CA ARG A 633 11.72 -14.85 10.83
C ARG A 633 11.32 -15.90 11.87
N LYS A 634 11.90 -15.85 13.07
CA LYS A 634 11.63 -16.81 14.16
C LYS A 634 10.21 -16.65 14.71
N GLU A 635 9.66 -15.46 14.54
CA GLU A 635 8.36 -15.02 15.00
C GLU A 635 7.23 -15.76 14.27
N ARG A 636 6.23 -16.22 15.01
CA ARG A 636 5.08 -16.94 14.43
C ARG A 636 3.97 -15.96 14.08
N ILE A 637 3.48 -16.03 12.84
CA ILE A 637 2.21 -15.41 12.48
C ILE A 637 1.06 -16.31 12.92
N HIS A 638 -0.01 -15.71 13.44
CA HIS A 638 -1.19 -16.45 13.87
C HIS A 638 -2.40 -16.02 13.05
N ILE A 639 -2.74 -16.87 12.08
CA ILE A 639 -3.91 -16.71 11.22
C ILE A 639 -4.83 -17.90 11.46
N ALA A 640 -6.15 -17.67 11.44
CA ALA A 640 -7.13 -18.75 11.57
C ALA A 640 -7.13 -19.60 10.29
N GLY A 641 -7.09 -20.93 10.44
CA GLY A 641 -7.03 -21.86 9.30
C GLY A 641 -8.18 -21.69 8.31
N GLY A 642 -9.39 -21.43 8.80
CA GLY A 642 -10.58 -21.11 7.99
C GLY A 642 -10.54 -19.76 7.28
N THR A 643 -9.45 -19.00 7.39
CA THR A 643 -9.35 -17.66 6.80
C THR A 643 -8.17 -17.49 5.85
N LEU A 644 -7.47 -18.58 5.54
CA LEU A 644 -6.29 -18.54 4.70
C LEU A 644 -6.66 -18.08 3.29
N ILE A 645 -5.90 -17.12 2.79
CA ILE A 645 -6.02 -16.58 1.45
C ILE A 645 -4.63 -16.35 0.87
N GLY A 646 -4.42 -16.66 -0.40
CA GLY A 646 -3.13 -16.42 -1.05
C GLY A 646 -3.25 -16.40 -2.56
N LYS A 647 -2.16 -16.02 -3.22
CA LYS A 647 -2.09 -16.09 -4.68
C LYS A 647 -2.14 -17.54 -5.14
N MET A 648 -2.78 -17.78 -6.28
CA MET A 648 -2.89 -19.12 -6.85
C MET A 648 -1.52 -19.71 -7.21
N GLU A 649 -0.58 -18.87 -7.66
CA GLU A 649 0.81 -19.27 -7.94
C GLU A 649 1.52 -19.85 -6.70
N ILE A 650 1.25 -19.28 -5.52
CA ILE A 650 1.86 -19.69 -4.25
C ILE A 650 1.31 -21.06 -3.83
N LEU A 651 0.02 -21.32 -4.02
CA LEU A 651 -0.56 -22.63 -3.72
C LEU A 651 -0.05 -23.72 -4.68
N ARG A 652 0.25 -23.37 -5.93
CA ARG A 652 0.86 -24.31 -6.90
C ARG A 652 2.30 -24.66 -6.50
N GLU A 653 3.04 -23.70 -5.96
CA GLU A 653 4.39 -23.93 -5.43
C GLU A 653 4.37 -24.72 -4.12
N VAL A 654 3.45 -24.35 -3.22
CA VAL A 654 3.31 -24.93 -1.88
C VAL A 654 1.87 -25.44 -1.71
N PRO A 655 1.52 -26.63 -2.23
CA PRO A 655 0.17 -27.17 -2.13
C PRO A 655 -0.18 -27.59 -0.69
N PHE A 656 -1.46 -27.77 -0.37
CA PHE A 656 -1.86 -28.42 0.88
C PHE A 656 -1.32 -29.85 0.94
N SER A 657 -1.02 -30.34 2.15
CA SER A 657 -0.45 -31.68 2.31
C SER A 657 -1.47 -32.77 1.95
N ASP A 658 -1.07 -33.70 1.09
CA ASP A 658 -1.80 -34.92 0.73
C ASP A 658 -1.55 -36.08 1.73
N VAL A 659 -0.43 -36.04 2.47
CA VAL A 659 -0.10 -37.05 3.48
C VAL A 659 -0.72 -36.75 4.85
N ARG A 660 -0.82 -35.48 5.25
CA ARG A 660 -1.33 -35.10 6.58
C ARG A 660 -2.86 -35.02 6.61
N ARG A 661 -3.49 -35.94 7.32
CA ARG A 661 -4.95 -35.92 7.57
C ARG A 661 -5.42 -34.90 8.61
N ARG A 662 -4.51 -34.32 9.41
CA ARG A 662 -4.79 -33.28 10.40
C ARG A 662 -3.72 -32.20 10.36
N GLY A 663 -4.10 -30.96 10.65
CA GLY A 663 -3.17 -29.81 10.67
C GLY A 663 -2.64 -29.45 9.29
N SER A 664 -3.44 -29.63 8.23
CA SER A 664 -3.08 -29.28 6.85
C SER A 664 -2.71 -27.79 6.73
N ASP A 665 -3.53 -26.91 7.33
CA ASP A 665 -3.33 -25.46 7.37
C ASP A 665 -1.99 -25.09 8.04
N THR A 666 -1.69 -25.68 9.19
CA THR A 666 -0.42 -25.44 9.91
C THR A 666 0.79 -25.92 9.11
N ASP A 667 0.67 -27.06 8.43
CA ASP A 667 1.75 -27.57 7.59
C ASP A 667 1.98 -26.71 6.34
N LEU A 668 0.91 -26.21 5.70
CA LEU A 668 0.99 -25.24 4.61
C LEU A 668 1.76 -23.99 5.06
N LEU A 669 1.35 -23.35 6.15
CA LEU A 669 2.00 -22.14 6.67
C LEU A 669 3.48 -22.39 6.96
N ARG A 670 3.82 -23.52 7.60
CA ARG A 670 5.21 -23.89 7.89
C ARG A 670 6.04 -24.10 6.62
N ARG A 671 5.50 -24.77 5.60
CA ARG A 671 6.22 -25.00 4.33
C ARG A 671 6.35 -23.72 3.51
N ALA A 672 5.32 -22.87 3.52
CA ALA A 672 5.39 -21.57 2.87
C ALA A 672 6.47 -20.68 3.50
N ASP A 673 6.57 -20.69 4.83
CA ASP A 673 7.62 -19.98 5.56
C ASP A 673 9.01 -20.49 5.19
N ALA A 674 9.20 -21.81 5.15
CA ALA A 674 10.45 -22.43 4.71
C ALA A 674 10.78 -22.18 3.23
N ALA A 675 9.79 -21.82 2.41
CA ALA A 675 9.97 -21.44 1.00
C ALA A 675 10.27 -19.94 0.82
N GLY A 676 10.38 -19.16 1.90
CA GLY A 676 10.66 -17.73 1.79
C GLY A 676 9.44 -16.87 1.51
N ILE A 677 8.22 -17.36 1.77
CA ILE A 677 6.98 -16.60 1.51
C ILE A 677 6.66 -15.68 2.68
N ASP A 678 6.38 -14.42 2.38
CA ASP A 678 5.91 -13.44 3.37
C ASP A 678 4.40 -13.62 3.65
N PHE A 679 3.99 -13.25 4.87
CA PHE A 679 2.62 -13.43 5.35
C PHE A 679 2.02 -12.13 5.83
N VAL A 680 0.70 -11.99 5.64
CA VAL A 680 -0.08 -10.88 6.21
C VAL A 680 -1.20 -11.39 7.10
N ALA A 681 -1.26 -10.87 8.33
CA ALA A 681 -2.43 -10.99 9.18
C ALA A 681 -3.24 -9.70 9.05
N PHE A 682 -4.47 -9.79 8.56
CA PHE A 682 -5.34 -8.63 8.34
C PHE A 682 -6.03 -8.18 9.63
N ASP A 683 -7.07 -7.35 9.51
CA ASP A 683 -8.00 -7.10 10.62
C ASP A 683 -8.75 -8.39 11.02
N PHE A 684 -9.43 -8.34 12.16
CA PHE A 684 -10.18 -9.46 12.72
C PHE A 684 -11.71 -9.34 12.59
N PHE A 685 -12.21 -8.33 11.87
CA PHE A 685 -13.64 -8.16 11.64
C PHE A 685 -14.14 -9.06 10.51
N ASN A 686 -15.47 -9.18 10.40
CA ASN A 686 -16.15 -10.04 9.43
C ASN A 686 -15.80 -11.54 9.54
N PHE A 687 -15.22 -11.97 10.67
CA PHE A 687 -14.92 -13.37 10.93
C PHE A 687 -15.13 -13.70 12.42
N ALA A 688 -15.78 -14.81 12.70
CA ALA A 688 -15.81 -15.39 14.03
C ALA A 688 -15.73 -16.92 13.98
N LEU A 689 -14.92 -17.46 14.87
CA LEU A 689 -14.72 -18.89 15.02
C LEU A 689 -15.94 -19.52 15.70
N PHE A 690 -16.61 -20.44 15.03
CA PHE A 690 -17.80 -21.10 15.58
C PHE A 690 -17.41 -22.24 16.53
N ARG A 691 -18.09 -22.30 17.67
CA ARG A 691 -17.97 -23.38 18.65
C ARG A 691 -19.33 -23.94 19.00
N SER A 692 -19.58 -25.17 18.55
CA SER A 692 -20.81 -25.90 18.82
C SER A 692 -20.91 -26.36 20.27
N ALA A 693 -22.15 -26.48 20.76
CA ALA A 693 -22.45 -27.16 22.03
C ALA A 693 -22.27 -28.69 21.93
N GLN A 694 -22.24 -29.25 20.73
CA GLN A 694 -22.17 -30.70 20.50
C GLN A 694 -20.73 -31.23 20.62
N GLN A 695 -20.53 -32.22 21.49
CA GLN A 695 -19.23 -32.88 21.62
C GLN A 695 -18.86 -33.67 20.35
N GLY A 696 -17.63 -33.47 19.85
CA GLY A 696 -17.13 -34.13 18.65
C GLY A 696 -17.59 -33.51 17.32
N PHE A 697 -18.30 -32.36 17.36
CA PHE A 697 -18.67 -31.61 16.17
C PHE A 697 -17.44 -31.06 15.42
N HIS A 698 -16.43 -30.62 16.16
CA HIS A 698 -15.20 -30.09 15.57
C HIS A 698 -14.11 -31.15 15.47
N THR A 699 -13.32 -31.07 14.40
CA THR A 699 -12.09 -31.85 14.22
C THR A 699 -10.99 -31.45 15.22
N TRP A 700 -11.11 -30.28 15.87
CA TRP A 700 -10.24 -29.83 16.95
C TRP A 700 -11.05 -29.47 18.20
N ASN A 701 -10.90 -30.29 19.26
CA ASN A 701 -11.58 -30.09 20.54
C ASN A 701 -10.65 -29.34 21.51
N SER A 702 -10.70 -28.01 21.51
CA SER A 702 -10.19 -27.19 22.62
C SER A 702 -11.19 -27.11 23.75
N ASN A 703 -10.71 -27.22 25.00
CA ASN A 703 -11.54 -26.94 26.18
C ASN A 703 -11.95 -25.45 26.18
N MET A 704 -13.25 -25.17 26.18
CA MET A 704 -13.82 -23.81 26.24
C MET A 704 -13.37 -23.03 27.47
N GLU A 705 -12.99 -23.70 28.57
CA GLU A 705 -12.41 -23.03 29.75
C GLU A 705 -11.14 -22.25 29.41
N VAL A 706 -10.30 -22.76 28.49
CA VAL A 706 -9.07 -22.07 28.06
C VAL A 706 -9.39 -20.74 27.37
N TYR A 707 -10.48 -20.69 26.59
CA TYR A 707 -10.91 -19.46 25.94
C TYR A 707 -11.57 -18.48 26.92
N ARG A 708 -12.36 -18.97 27.88
CA ARG A 708 -13.04 -18.11 28.86
C ARG A 708 -12.07 -17.28 29.68
N HIS A 709 -10.89 -17.80 30.01
CA HIS A 709 -9.87 -17.07 30.77
C HIS A 709 -9.19 -15.94 29.99
N ARG A 710 -9.20 -15.98 28.65
CA ARG A 710 -8.51 -15.02 27.79
C ARG A 710 -9.44 -14.06 27.05
N THR A 711 -10.74 -14.37 27.03
CA THR A 711 -11.74 -13.65 26.26
C THR A 711 -12.74 -12.95 27.16
N VAL A 712 -13.25 -11.81 26.72
CA VAL A 712 -14.34 -11.08 27.35
C VAL A 712 -15.63 -11.26 26.55
N SER A 713 -16.78 -11.30 27.23
CA SER A 713 -18.08 -11.32 26.56
C SER A 713 -18.37 -9.93 26.00
N VAL A 714 -18.76 -9.86 24.72
CA VAL A 714 -19.00 -8.59 24.00
C VAL A 714 -20.41 -8.51 23.39
N GLY A 715 -21.23 -9.53 23.60
CA GLY A 715 -22.62 -9.54 23.15
C GLY A 715 -23.22 -10.95 23.08
N HIS A 716 -24.51 -11.01 22.77
CA HIS A 716 -25.23 -12.26 22.51
C HIS A 716 -25.16 -12.67 21.04
N THR A 717 -25.41 -13.95 20.77
CA THR A 717 -25.54 -14.52 19.41
C THR A 717 -26.36 -13.64 18.46
N SER A 718 -27.50 -13.12 18.91
CA SER A 718 -28.40 -12.31 18.09
C SER A 718 -27.81 -10.96 17.66
N GLN A 719 -26.68 -10.56 18.26
CA GLN A 719 -26.01 -9.28 18.01
C GLN A 719 -24.75 -9.44 17.14
N HIS A 720 -24.48 -10.64 16.60
CA HIS A 720 -23.26 -10.94 15.84
C HIS A 720 -23.03 -9.99 14.67
N GLU A 721 -24.08 -9.57 13.97
CA GLU A 721 -23.96 -8.58 12.89
C GLU A 721 -23.40 -7.25 13.40
N SER A 722 -23.90 -6.75 14.53
CA SER A 722 -23.47 -5.46 15.09
C SER A 722 -22.07 -5.46 15.68
N VAL A 723 -21.59 -6.62 16.13
CA VAL A 723 -20.31 -6.78 16.85
C VAL A 723 -19.19 -7.23 15.90
N ILE A 724 -19.48 -8.22 15.04
CA ILE A 724 -18.48 -8.89 14.20
C ILE A 724 -18.51 -8.34 12.77
N TYR A 725 -19.69 -8.08 12.21
CA TYR A 725 -19.87 -7.63 10.82
C TYR A 725 -19.77 -6.10 10.72
N VAL A 726 -18.61 -5.60 11.15
CA VAL A 726 -18.21 -4.20 11.03
C VAL A 726 -17.97 -3.86 9.57
#